data_AF-A0A7X3R623-F1
#
_entry.id   AF-A0A7X3R623-F1
#
_cell.length_a   1.000
_cell.length_b   1.000
_cell.length_c   1.000
_cell.angle_alpha   90.00
_cell.angle_beta   90.00
_cell.angle_gamma   90.00
#
_symmetry.space_group_name_H-M   'P 1'
#
loop_
_entity.id
_entity.type
_entity.pdbx_description
1 polymer ?
#
loop_
_entity_poly.entity_id
_entity_poly.type
_entity_poly.pdbx_seq_one_letter_code
_entity_poly.pdbx_strand_id
1 'polypeptide(L)'
;MREVRQDSRTVQSTDVRRSSALATAFSLGIGNMRKRKARTLLTCVTLVLLVFTVLSFTSVQTFLRLQTLSRDTDATYTGFLVRNPNWGPLQKQTFQYVESEFGSSEAEDRGITIVSRSWYSGTFPGETTFIRMDREGPDGMNHSTYASAILGLLPEEGEVSGLDRTLKSGRWFEPGEREVCIVPAEMAELLGMTGDEIVGTEILVFGQPFEVIGVFDAADLEKITDLDGEPLTPVDYTATGQDLLTELALMDYDEEPVDMAAFEHLPAANILLTPQAYVNDLGGTLRSVAVRFPTDEAAANRIERFMQRLGIPVVASVDGKVAVYSAMALSSLSGLGNLFIPMVVAALIILNTMMNAVYERFSEIGVYSAVGLAPAHIGALFMAEAAMYAVIGGMSGYLIGQTLARGITEYQLLAGLNLNYSSLSAVASTFMVMAVVMLSTIYPARKASQMAVPDVNRQWSFPDPEGDDWRFEFPFTISRTETLGLYAYLTRFFESHGESTLGNFMTDEVVLTGKNRSAPAAGRSGGRTASAGPVEERASAAESDAATYEISMKTWLAPYDTGVSQRVSLHAAPAEEEHDLYAVWVHIYRLSGDVDSWQRLNRRFLNVLRKQFLVWRTVDQEVKTVYADEGREMIAGGTGEVVVEPARDAGQVS
;
A
#
# COMPACT_ATOMS: atom_id res chain seq x y z
N MET A 1 -32.57 -21.99 20.64
CA MET A 1 -31.83 -20.86 21.25
C MET A 1 -30.53 -21.23 21.99
N ARG A 2 -30.18 -22.52 22.18
CA ARG A 2 -28.86 -22.92 22.74
C ARG A 2 -27.78 -23.18 21.68
N GLU A 3 -28.14 -23.57 20.45
CA GLU A 3 -27.18 -23.80 19.36
C GLU A 3 -26.63 -22.50 18.73
N VAL A 4 -27.44 -21.43 18.64
CA VAL A 4 -26.99 -20.13 18.07
C VAL A 4 -25.95 -19.42 18.95
N ARG A 5 -25.80 -19.84 20.22
CA ARG A 5 -24.78 -19.30 21.15
C ARG A 5 -23.44 -20.02 21.08
N GLN A 6 -23.34 -21.12 20.33
CA GLN A 6 -22.11 -21.90 20.22
C GLN A 6 -21.27 -21.46 19.02
N ASP A 7 -21.89 -21.05 17.92
CA ASP A 7 -21.20 -20.52 16.73
C ASP A 7 -20.60 -19.11 16.94
N SER A 8 -21.16 -18.33 17.86
CA SER A 8 -20.66 -16.99 18.17
C SER A 8 -19.37 -17.00 19.03
N ARG A 9 -19.01 -18.13 19.65
CA ARG A 9 -17.74 -18.29 20.38
C ARG A 9 -16.59 -18.71 19.47
N THR A 10 -16.86 -19.40 18.38
CA THR A 10 -15.84 -19.88 17.43
C THR A 10 -15.23 -18.71 16.64
N VAL A 11 -16.04 -17.72 16.28
CA VAL A 11 -15.59 -16.52 15.55
C VAL A 11 -14.72 -15.60 16.42
N GLN A 12 -15.08 -15.37 17.69
CA GLN A 12 -14.25 -14.55 18.61
C GLN A 12 -12.94 -15.23 19.04
N SER A 13 -12.85 -16.56 19.00
CA SER A 13 -11.60 -17.27 19.35
C SER A 13 -10.51 -17.21 18.28
N THR A 14 -10.86 -16.78 17.06
CA THR A 14 -9.93 -16.70 15.94
C THR A 14 -9.17 -15.37 15.92
N ASP A 15 -9.80 -14.27 16.33
CA ASP A 15 -9.16 -12.94 16.38
C ASP A 15 -8.19 -12.77 17.56
N VAL A 16 -8.51 -13.35 18.73
CA VAL A 16 -7.61 -13.31 19.89
C VAL A 16 -6.30 -14.08 19.63
N ARG A 17 -6.33 -15.13 18.81
CA ARG A 17 -5.13 -15.88 18.41
C ARG A 17 -4.20 -15.11 17.47
N ARG A 18 -4.74 -14.21 16.62
CA ARG A 18 -3.93 -13.40 15.71
C ARG A 18 -3.25 -12.23 16.44
N SER A 19 -3.97 -11.55 17.33
CA SER A 19 -3.40 -10.48 18.15
C SER A 19 -2.38 -10.99 19.17
N SER A 20 -2.59 -12.18 19.76
CA SER A 20 -1.58 -12.82 20.63
C SER A 20 -0.33 -13.25 19.86
N ALA A 21 -0.47 -13.71 18.61
CA ALA A 21 0.65 -14.09 17.76
C ALA A 21 1.51 -12.87 17.36
N LEU A 22 0.87 -11.75 17.01
CA LEU A 22 1.56 -10.49 16.73
C LEU A 22 2.31 -9.98 17.98
N ALA A 23 1.66 -9.91 19.14
CA ALA A 23 2.31 -9.48 20.38
C ALA A 23 3.52 -10.36 20.75
N THR A 24 3.41 -11.68 20.53
CA THR A 24 4.51 -12.63 20.76
C THR A 24 5.66 -12.41 19.77
N ALA A 25 5.37 -12.20 18.48
CA ALA A 25 6.37 -11.89 17.46
C ALA A 25 7.11 -10.57 17.74
N PHE A 26 6.37 -9.54 18.19
CA PHE A 26 6.93 -8.26 18.63
C PHE A 26 7.87 -8.42 19.83
N SER A 27 7.43 -9.15 20.87
CA SER A 27 8.25 -9.45 22.04
C SER A 27 9.53 -10.22 21.68
N LEU A 28 9.42 -11.20 20.76
CA LEU A 28 10.55 -11.99 20.30
C LEU A 28 11.53 -11.12 19.48
N GLY A 29 11.04 -10.20 18.65
CA GLY A 29 11.84 -9.22 17.94
C GLY A 29 12.63 -8.31 18.89
N ILE A 30 11.98 -7.77 19.93
CA ILE A 30 12.64 -6.97 20.97
C ILE A 30 13.69 -7.79 21.73
N GLY A 31 13.38 -9.04 22.06
CA GLY A 31 14.32 -9.96 22.70
C GLY A 31 15.60 -10.16 21.87
N ASN A 32 15.47 -10.30 20.55
CA ASN A 32 16.60 -10.48 19.64
C ASN A 32 17.46 -9.22 19.50
N MET A 33 16.83 -8.04 19.43
CA MET A 33 17.55 -6.76 19.43
C MET A 33 18.41 -6.58 20.69
N ARG A 34 17.88 -6.95 21.86
CA ARG A 34 18.64 -6.84 23.13
C ARG A 34 19.85 -7.77 23.20
N LYS A 35 19.82 -8.92 22.52
CA LYS A 35 20.96 -9.85 22.46
C LYS A 35 22.14 -9.28 21.67
N ARG A 36 21.91 -8.44 20.65
CA ARG A 36 22.95 -7.90 19.75
C ARG A 36 22.97 -6.37 19.74
N LYS A 37 23.20 -5.77 20.91
CA LYS A 37 23.12 -4.32 21.17
C LYS A 37 23.91 -3.44 20.18
N ALA A 38 25.13 -3.84 19.81
CA ALA A 38 25.98 -3.04 18.92
C ALA A 38 25.38 -2.92 17.50
N ARG A 39 24.86 -4.02 16.94
CA ARG A 39 24.20 -4.01 15.63
C ARG A 39 22.92 -3.21 15.68
N THR A 40 22.08 -3.47 16.68
CA THR A 40 20.82 -2.75 16.85
C THR A 40 21.06 -1.25 16.94
N LEU A 41 22.08 -0.81 17.69
CA LEU A 41 22.47 0.59 17.76
C LEU A 41 22.87 1.15 16.39
N LEU A 42 23.77 0.47 15.66
CA LEU A 42 24.22 0.93 14.34
C LEU A 42 23.06 1.03 13.34
N THR A 43 22.17 0.04 13.35
CA THR A 43 20.98 -0.01 12.49
C THR A 43 20.02 1.12 12.82
N CYS A 44 19.76 1.37 14.12
CA CYS A 44 18.97 2.51 14.56
C CYS A 44 19.60 3.84 14.14
N VAL A 45 20.92 4.01 14.25
CA VAL A 45 21.62 5.23 13.79
C VAL A 45 21.44 5.42 12.28
N THR A 46 21.57 4.37 11.48
CA THR A 46 21.31 4.45 10.03
C THR A 46 19.88 4.89 9.74
N LEU A 47 18.89 4.35 10.46
CA LEU A 47 17.48 4.74 10.30
C LEU A 47 17.23 6.18 10.73
N VAL A 48 17.82 6.63 11.83
CA VAL A 48 17.76 8.02 12.28
C VAL A 48 18.30 8.97 11.21
N LEU A 49 19.47 8.67 10.64
CA LEU A 49 20.07 9.47 9.58
C LEU A 49 19.23 9.47 8.29
N LEU A 50 18.63 8.33 7.95
CA LEU A 50 17.71 8.24 6.81
C LEU A 50 16.46 9.11 7.04
N VAL A 51 15.81 8.99 8.21
CA VAL A 51 14.64 9.82 8.55
C VAL A 51 15.00 11.30 8.53
N PHE A 52 16.14 11.69 9.10
CA PHE A 52 16.62 13.07 9.05
C PHE A 52 16.84 13.56 7.62
N THR A 53 17.41 12.72 6.76
CA THR A 53 17.63 13.05 5.34
C THR A 53 16.30 13.22 4.61
N VAL A 54 15.36 12.27 4.79
CA VAL A 54 14.03 12.35 4.19
C VAL A 54 13.30 13.62 4.65
N LEU A 55 13.32 13.94 5.94
CA LEU A 55 12.73 15.16 6.49
C LEU A 55 13.40 16.43 5.94
N SER A 56 14.73 16.44 5.82
CA SER A 56 15.47 17.63 5.37
C SER A 56 15.25 17.96 3.91
N PHE A 57 15.03 16.94 3.06
CA PHE A 57 14.83 17.13 1.62
C PHE A 57 13.35 17.09 1.18
N THR A 58 12.44 16.59 2.02
CA THR A 58 11.00 16.63 1.73
C THR A 58 10.43 17.96 2.16
N SER A 59 10.10 18.82 1.20
CA SER A 59 9.42 20.08 1.48
C SER A 59 7.98 19.99 1.00
N VAL A 60 7.02 20.16 1.91
CA VAL A 60 5.63 20.44 1.54
C VAL A 60 5.55 21.92 1.17
N GLN A 61 5.36 22.20 -0.12
CA GLN A 61 5.06 23.54 -0.60
C GLN A 61 3.56 23.64 -0.87
N THR A 62 2.90 24.53 -0.15
CA THR A 62 1.53 24.94 -0.45
C THR A 62 1.59 25.96 -1.58
N PHE A 63 0.95 25.66 -2.71
CA PHE A 63 0.80 26.60 -3.81
C PHE A 63 -0.68 26.85 -4.06
N LEU A 64 -1.02 28.09 -4.40
CA LEU A 64 -2.37 28.45 -4.82
C LEU A 64 -2.54 28.04 -6.27
N ARG A 65 -3.51 27.16 -6.54
CA ARG A 65 -3.94 26.83 -7.90
C ARG A 65 -5.27 27.51 -8.15
N LEU A 66 -5.34 28.33 -9.20
CA LEU A 66 -6.61 28.85 -9.68
C LEU A 66 -7.44 27.71 -10.29
N GLN A 67 -8.65 27.55 -9.80
CA GLN A 67 -9.69 26.77 -10.47
C GLN A 67 -10.64 27.74 -11.17
N THR A 68 -11.16 27.30 -12.32
CA THR A 68 -12.06 28.08 -13.16
C THR A 68 -13.29 27.22 -13.46
N LEU A 69 -14.47 27.71 -13.10
CA LEU A 69 -15.76 27.08 -13.39
C LEU A 69 -16.51 27.95 -14.41
N SER A 70 -16.63 27.47 -15.64
CA SER A 70 -17.35 28.19 -16.70
C SER A 70 -18.85 28.26 -16.38
N ARG A 71 -19.48 29.41 -16.62
CA ARG A 71 -20.93 29.60 -16.54
C ARG A 71 -21.53 29.78 -17.92
N ASP A 72 -22.78 29.38 -18.07
CA ASP A 72 -23.62 29.60 -19.26
C ASP A 72 -24.41 30.90 -19.09
N THR A 73 -23.68 32.00 -18.89
CA THR A 73 -24.24 33.33 -18.67
C THR A 73 -23.60 34.28 -19.68
N ASP A 74 -24.42 35.11 -20.32
CA ASP A 74 -23.94 36.12 -21.26
C ASP A 74 -23.17 37.20 -20.50
N ALA A 75 -21.98 37.54 -20.99
CA ALA A 75 -21.16 38.59 -20.40
C ALA A 75 -21.80 39.97 -20.60
N THR A 76 -22.14 40.66 -19.52
CA THR A 76 -22.64 42.05 -19.57
C THR A 76 -21.53 43.08 -19.79
N TYR A 77 -20.31 42.77 -19.33
CA TYR A 77 -19.11 43.56 -19.60
C TYR A 77 -17.86 42.68 -19.59
N THR A 78 -16.75 43.17 -20.16
CA THR A 78 -15.43 42.52 -20.03
C THR A 78 -14.81 42.97 -18.71
N GLY A 79 -14.48 42.04 -17.83
CA GLY A 79 -13.89 42.37 -16.54
C GLY A 79 -14.23 41.38 -15.43
N PHE A 80 -14.35 41.85 -14.20
CA PHE A 80 -14.66 40.97 -13.07
C PHE A 80 -15.60 41.59 -12.03
N LEU A 81 -16.19 40.72 -11.23
CA LEU A 81 -17.09 40.99 -10.13
C LEU A 81 -16.58 40.26 -8.89
N VAL A 82 -16.35 41.02 -7.83
CA VAL A 82 -16.02 40.50 -6.49
C VAL A 82 -17.24 40.62 -5.62
N ARG A 83 -17.71 39.50 -5.06
CA ARG A 83 -18.72 39.45 -4.00
C ARG A 83 -18.54 38.18 -3.18
N ASN A 84 -19.13 38.17 -1.99
CA ASN A 84 -19.22 36.91 -1.24
C ASN A 84 -20.24 35.96 -1.90
N PRO A 85 -19.99 34.64 -1.91
CA PRO A 85 -20.92 33.65 -2.46
C PRO A 85 -22.33 33.70 -1.84
N ASN A 86 -22.42 34.04 -0.55
CA ASN A 86 -23.67 34.17 0.20
C ASN A 86 -24.26 35.59 0.22
N TRP A 87 -23.78 36.48 -0.65
CA TRP A 87 -24.11 37.91 -0.67
C TRP A 87 -23.79 38.67 0.62
N GLY A 88 -23.06 38.08 1.58
CA GLY A 88 -22.65 38.73 2.82
C GLY A 88 -21.78 39.98 2.57
N PRO A 89 -21.66 40.87 3.56
CA PRO A 89 -20.90 42.12 3.41
C PRO A 89 -19.42 41.87 3.13
N LEU A 90 -18.88 42.55 2.13
CA LEU A 90 -17.44 42.60 1.85
C LEU A 90 -16.73 43.51 2.85
N GLN A 91 -15.46 43.23 3.10
CA GLN A 91 -14.60 44.13 3.85
C GLN A 91 -14.35 45.41 3.04
N LYS A 92 -14.37 46.58 3.68
CA LYS A 92 -14.11 47.86 2.99
C LYS A 92 -12.74 47.89 2.30
N GLN A 93 -11.78 47.15 2.84
CA GLN A 93 -10.44 46.95 2.28
C GLN A 93 -10.45 46.27 0.92
N THR A 94 -11.47 45.44 0.60
CA THR A 94 -11.60 44.79 -0.70
C THR A 94 -11.71 45.83 -1.81
N PHE A 95 -12.54 46.86 -1.63
CA PHE A 95 -12.64 47.95 -2.60
C PHE A 95 -11.34 48.75 -2.72
N GLN A 96 -10.70 49.09 -1.59
CA GLN A 96 -9.41 49.80 -1.59
C GLN A 96 -8.30 49.00 -2.28
N TYR A 97 -8.32 47.68 -2.16
CA TYR A 97 -7.37 46.80 -2.81
C TYR A 97 -7.57 46.78 -4.33
N VAL A 98 -8.83 46.69 -4.79
CA VAL A 98 -9.18 46.80 -6.21
C VAL A 98 -8.79 48.18 -6.76
N GLU A 99 -9.14 49.25 -6.05
CA GLU A 99 -8.81 50.62 -6.44
C GLU A 99 -7.28 50.85 -6.50
N SER A 100 -6.52 50.29 -5.56
CA SER A 100 -5.05 50.39 -5.57
C SER A 100 -4.39 49.63 -6.73
N GLU A 101 -4.99 48.54 -7.22
CA GLU A 101 -4.41 47.73 -8.31
C GLU A 101 -4.85 48.22 -9.70
N PHE A 102 -6.07 48.76 -9.83
CA PHE A 102 -6.68 49.09 -11.12
C PHE A 102 -7.04 50.57 -11.30
N GLY A 103 -6.96 51.38 -10.24
CA GLY A 103 -7.33 52.80 -10.23
C GLY A 103 -6.14 53.75 -10.33
N SER A 104 -4.96 53.29 -10.77
CA SER A 104 -3.79 54.16 -10.87
C SER A 104 -3.89 55.09 -12.08
N SER A 105 -3.12 56.17 -12.09
CA SER A 105 -3.01 57.05 -13.27
C SER A 105 -2.11 56.49 -14.39
N GLU A 106 -1.71 55.22 -14.30
CA GLU A 106 -0.85 54.58 -15.30
C GLU A 106 -1.56 54.42 -16.64
N ALA A 107 -0.77 54.33 -17.72
CA ALA A 107 -1.33 54.20 -19.07
C ALA A 107 -2.13 52.90 -19.25
N GLU A 108 -1.76 51.84 -18.52
CA GLU A 108 -2.40 50.52 -18.56
C GLU A 108 -3.76 50.48 -17.85
N ASP A 109 -4.05 51.47 -16.99
CA ASP A 109 -5.32 51.60 -16.24
C ASP A 109 -6.33 52.51 -16.94
N ARG A 110 -5.94 53.13 -18.06
CA ARG A 110 -6.82 54.04 -18.79
C ARG A 110 -8.04 53.30 -19.36
N GLY A 111 -9.23 53.81 -19.03
CA GLY A 111 -10.50 53.25 -19.49
C GLY A 111 -11.00 52.07 -18.66
N ILE A 112 -10.30 51.73 -17.56
CA ILE A 112 -10.85 50.83 -16.54
C ILE A 112 -11.84 51.61 -15.69
N THR A 113 -13.04 51.06 -15.54
CA THR A 113 -14.10 51.63 -14.70
C THR A 113 -14.29 50.72 -13.49
N ILE A 114 -14.16 51.27 -12.28
CA ILE A 114 -14.32 50.54 -11.03
C ILE A 114 -15.57 51.07 -10.33
N VAL A 115 -16.50 50.18 -10.02
CA VAL A 115 -17.73 50.54 -9.32
C VAL A 115 -17.93 49.63 -8.11
N SER A 116 -18.59 50.15 -7.09
CA SER A 116 -18.92 49.37 -5.90
C SER A 116 -20.33 49.68 -5.45
N ARG A 117 -20.98 48.65 -4.89
CA ARG A 117 -22.39 48.71 -4.56
C ARG A 117 -22.57 48.44 -3.09
N SER A 118 -23.23 49.38 -2.42
CA SER A 118 -23.53 49.28 -1.00
C SER A 118 -25.03 49.13 -0.79
N TRP A 119 -25.44 48.26 0.12
CA TRP A 119 -26.85 48.06 0.45
C TRP A 119 -27.14 48.52 1.87
N TYR A 120 -28.27 49.21 2.01
CA TYR A 120 -28.96 49.38 3.28
C TYR A 120 -30.28 48.60 3.21
N SER A 121 -30.25 47.36 3.73
CA SER A 121 -31.35 46.40 3.70
C SER A 121 -31.27 45.47 4.92
N GLY A 122 -32.30 44.65 5.14
CA GLY A 122 -32.21 43.50 6.04
C GLY A 122 -31.06 42.59 5.59
N THR A 123 -30.33 42.03 6.55
CA THR A 123 -29.11 41.23 6.27
C THR A 123 -29.23 39.79 6.74
N PHE A 124 -30.29 39.48 7.49
CA PHE A 124 -30.60 38.15 7.99
C PHE A 124 -32.07 37.78 7.70
N PRO A 125 -32.39 36.48 7.63
CA PRO A 125 -33.77 36.02 7.53
C PRO A 125 -34.63 36.56 8.67
N GLY A 126 -35.77 37.14 8.32
CA GLY A 126 -36.73 37.76 9.24
C GLY A 126 -36.49 39.24 9.50
N GLU A 127 -35.39 39.82 9.02
CA GLU A 127 -35.18 41.28 9.04
C GLU A 127 -35.81 41.93 7.82
N THR A 128 -36.68 42.90 8.05
CA THR A 128 -37.25 43.75 7.01
C THR A 128 -36.96 45.21 7.33
N THR A 129 -36.38 45.92 6.37
CA THR A 129 -36.16 47.36 6.49
C THR A 129 -37.36 48.12 5.92
N PHE A 130 -37.78 49.18 6.61
CA PHE A 130 -38.83 50.09 6.13
C PHE A 130 -38.29 51.51 6.13
N ILE A 131 -37.83 51.98 4.98
CA ILE A 131 -37.36 53.35 4.80
C ILE A 131 -38.57 54.21 4.45
N ARG A 132 -39.03 55.01 5.41
CA ARG A 132 -40.15 55.92 5.20
C ARG A 132 -39.72 57.10 4.32
N MET A 133 -40.53 57.38 3.31
CA MET A 133 -40.40 58.53 2.43
C MET A 133 -41.68 59.35 2.50
N ASP A 134 -41.55 60.65 2.76
CA ASP A 134 -42.68 61.58 2.88
C ASP A 134 -42.52 62.75 1.91
N ARG A 135 -43.65 63.24 1.37
CA ARG A 135 -43.73 64.47 0.59
C ARG A 135 -44.96 65.25 1.01
N GLU A 136 -44.81 66.56 1.22
CA GLU A 136 -45.95 67.47 1.32
C GLU A 136 -46.37 67.89 -0.09
N GLY A 137 -47.58 67.50 -0.48
CA GLY A 137 -48.13 67.77 -1.81
C GLY A 137 -48.50 69.25 -1.99
N PRO A 138 -48.62 69.74 -3.23
CA PRO A 138 -49.09 71.10 -3.52
C PRO A 138 -50.52 71.36 -3.01
N ASP A 139 -51.29 70.29 -2.81
CA ASP A 139 -52.64 70.26 -2.24
C ASP A 139 -52.65 70.33 -0.70
N GLY A 140 -51.48 70.36 -0.06
CA GLY A 140 -51.32 70.35 1.39
C GLY A 140 -51.56 68.98 2.03
N MET A 141 -51.67 67.90 1.23
CA MET A 141 -51.76 66.54 1.73
C MET A 141 -50.35 65.94 1.89
N ASN A 142 -50.13 65.18 2.96
CA ASN A 142 -48.91 64.40 3.11
C ASN A 142 -49.06 63.07 2.39
N HIS A 143 -48.19 62.84 1.42
CA HIS A 143 -48.02 61.57 0.74
C HIS A 143 -46.86 60.82 1.38
N SER A 144 -47.05 59.53 1.66
CA SER A 144 -46.03 58.70 2.29
C SER A 144 -45.97 57.32 1.67
N THR A 145 -44.76 56.81 1.48
CA THR A 145 -44.51 55.43 1.03
C THR A 145 -43.29 54.85 1.73
N TYR A 146 -42.97 53.59 1.47
CA TYR A 146 -41.84 52.88 2.06
C TYR A 146 -40.98 52.21 0.99
N ALA A 147 -39.65 52.35 1.11
CA ALA A 147 -38.70 51.48 0.42
C ALA A 147 -38.30 50.32 1.34
N SER A 148 -38.07 49.15 0.74
CA SER A 148 -37.56 47.95 1.42
C SER A 148 -36.04 47.97 1.56
N ALA A 149 -35.35 48.73 0.70
CA ALA A 149 -33.90 48.91 0.77
C ALA A 149 -33.45 50.21 0.06
N ILE A 150 -32.24 50.64 0.40
CA ILE A 150 -31.51 51.67 -0.37
C ILE A 150 -30.31 51.01 -1.06
N LEU A 151 -30.22 51.20 -2.38
CA LEU A 151 -29.10 50.77 -3.21
C LEU A 151 -28.18 51.97 -3.46
N GLY A 152 -26.97 51.89 -2.92
CA GLY A 152 -25.93 52.91 -3.03
C GLY A 152 -25.02 52.64 -4.21
N LEU A 153 -24.96 53.59 -5.15
CA LEU A 153 -24.24 53.45 -6.42
C LEU A 153 -23.27 54.60 -6.64
N LEU A 154 -22.20 54.34 -7.42
CA LEU A 154 -21.28 55.36 -7.89
C LEU A 154 -21.77 55.96 -9.23
N PRO A 155 -21.42 57.22 -9.55
CA PRO A 155 -21.76 57.84 -10.84
C PRO A 155 -21.36 56.98 -12.05
N GLU A 156 -20.24 56.28 -11.95
CA GLU A 156 -19.66 55.45 -13.01
C GLU A 156 -20.42 54.12 -13.24
N GLU A 157 -21.40 53.77 -12.40
CA GLU A 157 -22.18 52.52 -12.51
C GLU A 157 -22.85 52.34 -13.89
N GLY A 158 -23.33 53.42 -14.49
CA GLY A 158 -23.95 53.39 -15.83
C GLY A 158 -23.00 52.87 -16.92
N GLU A 159 -21.68 53.06 -16.77
CA GLU A 159 -20.72 52.52 -17.72
C GLU A 159 -20.52 51.01 -17.60
N VAL A 160 -20.80 50.43 -16.43
CA VAL A 160 -20.58 49.01 -16.14
C VAL A 160 -21.85 48.22 -16.41
N SER A 161 -22.95 48.56 -15.75
CA SER A 161 -24.20 47.83 -15.83
C SER A 161 -25.22 48.42 -16.81
N GLY A 162 -25.03 49.67 -17.26
CA GLY A 162 -26.02 50.36 -18.10
C GLY A 162 -27.29 50.78 -17.35
N LEU A 163 -27.23 50.85 -16.00
CA LEU A 163 -28.35 51.18 -15.12
C LEU A 163 -28.96 52.55 -15.41
N ASP A 164 -28.16 53.50 -15.88
CA ASP A 164 -28.56 54.84 -16.30
C ASP A 164 -29.60 54.84 -17.43
N ARG A 165 -29.63 53.79 -18.25
CA ARG A 165 -30.58 53.62 -19.37
C ARG A 165 -31.99 53.25 -18.93
N THR A 166 -32.17 52.87 -17.67
CA THR A 166 -33.49 52.54 -17.09
C THR A 166 -34.30 53.77 -16.69
N LEU A 167 -33.67 54.96 -16.73
CA LEU A 167 -34.34 56.21 -16.41
C LEU A 167 -35.42 56.54 -17.43
N LYS A 168 -36.66 56.70 -16.95
CA LYS A 168 -37.78 57.26 -17.72
C LYS A 168 -37.68 58.78 -17.82
N SER A 169 -37.19 59.43 -16.78
CA SER A 169 -37.04 60.88 -16.69
C SER A 169 -35.93 61.28 -15.74
N GLY A 170 -35.34 62.46 -15.97
CA GLY A 170 -34.28 63.03 -15.13
C GLY A 170 -32.88 62.67 -15.62
N ARG A 171 -31.93 62.57 -14.68
CA ARG A 171 -30.52 62.30 -14.95
C ARG A 171 -29.92 61.30 -13.97
N TRP A 172 -28.75 60.78 -14.34
CA TRP A 172 -27.92 59.96 -13.46
C TRP A 172 -27.15 60.82 -12.44
N PHE A 173 -26.52 60.15 -11.45
CA PHE A 173 -25.72 60.79 -10.41
C PHE A 173 -24.46 61.47 -10.98
N GLU A 174 -24.06 62.57 -10.36
CA GLU A 174 -22.80 63.27 -10.62
C GLU A 174 -21.80 63.10 -9.44
N PRO A 175 -20.49 63.20 -9.70
CA PRO A 175 -19.49 63.11 -8.65
C PRO A 175 -19.66 64.18 -7.56
N GLY A 176 -19.72 63.75 -6.31
CA GLY A 176 -19.81 64.63 -5.13
C GLY A 176 -21.24 64.87 -4.63
N GLU A 177 -22.26 64.40 -5.34
CA GLU A 177 -23.65 64.47 -4.88
C GLU A 177 -23.91 63.54 -3.67
N ARG A 178 -24.81 63.96 -2.78
CA ARG A 178 -25.15 63.21 -1.55
C ARG A 178 -26.64 63.16 -1.27
N GLU A 179 -27.29 64.31 -1.15
CA GLU A 179 -28.73 64.44 -0.82
C GLU A 179 -29.63 64.40 -2.07
N VAL A 180 -29.31 63.49 -2.99
CA VAL A 180 -30.10 63.26 -4.21
C VAL A 180 -30.53 61.80 -4.28
N CYS A 181 -31.67 61.54 -4.91
CA CYS A 181 -32.17 60.19 -5.08
C CYS A 181 -32.85 59.99 -6.44
N ILE A 182 -32.90 58.73 -6.86
CA ILE A 182 -33.66 58.28 -8.02
C ILE A 182 -34.67 57.25 -7.50
N VAL A 183 -35.93 57.45 -7.82
CA VAL A 183 -37.05 56.64 -7.33
C VAL A 183 -37.66 55.79 -8.45
N PRO A 184 -38.27 54.64 -8.14
CA PRO A 184 -39.05 53.90 -9.12
C PRO A 184 -40.34 54.64 -9.45
N ALA A 185 -40.88 54.43 -10.66
CA ALA A 185 -42.10 55.08 -11.13
C ALA A 185 -43.29 54.86 -10.19
N GLU A 186 -43.41 53.67 -9.61
CA GLU A 186 -44.46 53.29 -8.67
C GLU A 186 -44.39 54.11 -7.37
N MET A 187 -43.19 54.35 -6.85
CA MET A 187 -43.02 55.20 -5.66
C MET A 187 -43.29 56.67 -5.98
N ALA A 188 -42.91 57.13 -7.17
CA ALA A 188 -43.21 58.50 -7.60
C ALA A 188 -44.72 58.75 -7.65
N GLU A 189 -45.50 57.82 -8.20
CA GLU A 189 -46.96 57.89 -8.20
C GLU A 189 -47.54 57.92 -6.77
N LEU A 190 -47.07 57.04 -5.88
CA LEU A 190 -47.52 56.98 -4.48
C LEU A 190 -47.20 58.26 -3.70
N LEU A 191 -46.07 58.90 -4.01
CA LEU A 191 -45.66 60.18 -3.45
C LEU A 191 -46.39 61.38 -4.08
N GLY A 192 -47.35 61.14 -4.98
CA GLY A 192 -48.13 62.19 -5.63
C GLY A 192 -47.32 62.99 -6.65
N MET A 193 -46.21 62.45 -7.17
CA MET A 193 -45.40 63.10 -8.20
C MET A 193 -45.95 62.72 -9.58
N THR A 194 -46.45 63.70 -10.35
CA THR A 194 -47.02 63.47 -11.68
C THR A 194 -46.55 64.52 -12.69
N GLY A 195 -46.32 64.11 -13.95
CA GLY A 195 -45.99 65.01 -15.05
C GLY A 195 -44.50 65.40 -15.10
N ASP A 196 -44.19 66.56 -15.68
CA ASP A 196 -42.81 67.01 -15.93
C ASP A 196 -42.10 67.55 -14.67
N GLU A 197 -42.80 67.72 -13.54
CA GLU A 197 -42.28 68.30 -12.29
C GLU A 197 -41.73 67.26 -11.28
N ILE A 198 -41.55 66.00 -11.70
CA ILE A 198 -41.03 64.96 -10.81
C ILE A 198 -39.57 65.25 -10.44
N VAL A 199 -38.77 65.70 -11.41
CA VAL A 199 -37.36 66.03 -11.22
C VAL A 199 -37.23 67.39 -10.53
N GLY A 200 -36.40 67.46 -9.49
CA GLY A 200 -36.24 68.64 -8.64
C GLY A 200 -37.24 68.73 -7.48
N THR A 201 -38.14 67.74 -7.34
CA THR A 201 -39.00 67.62 -6.16
C THR A 201 -38.16 67.26 -4.93
N GLU A 202 -38.37 67.95 -3.80
CA GLU A 202 -37.84 67.52 -2.51
C GLU A 202 -38.77 66.50 -1.81
N ILE A 203 -38.18 65.40 -1.34
CA ILE A 203 -38.82 64.41 -0.48
C ILE A 203 -38.04 64.23 0.82
N LEU A 204 -38.69 63.77 1.88
CA LEU A 204 -38.04 63.45 3.14
C LEU A 204 -37.75 61.96 3.21
N VAL A 205 -36.46 61.58 3.21
CA VAL A 205 -35.99 60.21 3.44
C VAL A 205 -35.41 60.15 4.86
N PHE A 206 -35.99 59.33 5.74
CA PHE A 206 -35.67 59.36 7.18
C PHE A 206 -35.77 60.76 7.83
N GLY A 207 -36.64 61.63 7.30
CA GLY A 207 -36.79 63.01 7.76
C GLY A 207 -35.70 63.97 7.26
N GLN A 208 -34.77 63.53 6.41
CA GLN A 208 -33.78 64.38 5.75
C GLN A 208 -34.29 64.75 4.34
N PRO A 209 -34.17 66.02 3.90
CA PRO A 209 -34.56 66.41 2.55
C PRO A 209 -33.62 65.80 1.50
N PHE A 210 -34.22 65.29 0.44
CA PHE A 210 -33.57 64.71 -0.74
C PHE A 210 -34.21 65.26 -2.00
N GLU A 211 -33.39 65.68 -2.95
CA GLU A 211 -33.87 66.06 -4.28
C GLU A 211 -34.06 64.79 -5.14
N VAL A 212 -35.23 64.64 -5.73
CA VAL A 212 -35.50 63.59 -6.72
C VAL A 212 -34.92 64.04 -8.06
N ILE A 213 -33.83 63.43 -8.49
CA ILE A 213 -33.13 63.80 -9.74
C ILE A 213 -33.51 62.91 -10.93
N GLY A 214 -34.23 61.81 -10.68
CA GLY A 214 -34.67 60.90 -11.72
C GLY A 214 -35.70 59.88 -11.28
N VAL A 215 -36.33 59.26 -12.27
CA VAL A 215 -37.29 58.16 -12.10
C VAL A 215 -36.91 57.01 -13.02
N PHE A 216 -36.84 55.79 -12.51
CA PHE A 216 -36.54 54.59 -13.30
C PHE A 216 -37.75 53.66 -13.46
N ASP A 217 -37.70 52.82 -14.49
CA ASP A 217 -38.63 51.70 -14.68
C ASP A 217 -38.16 50.46 -13.92
N ALA A 218 -38.96 49.98 -12.98
CA ALA A 218 -38.61 48.81 -12.17
C ALA A 218 -38.42 47.53 -13.00
N ALA A 219 -39.26 47.31 -14.01
CA ALA A 219 -39.20 46.10 -14.84
C ALA A 219 -37.98 46.10 -15.76
N ASP A 220 -37.51 47.27 -16.20
CA ASP A 220 -36.27 47.37 -16.98
C ASP A 220 -35.03 47.20 -16.10
N LEU A 221 -35.05 47.68 -14.86
CA LEU A 221 -33.95 47.46 -13.90
C LEU A 221 -33.81 45.97 -13.55
N GLU A 222 -34.92 45.25 -13.32
CA GLU A 222 -34.91 43.81 -12.99
C GLU A 222 -34.35 42.92 -14.11
N LYS A 223 -34.34 43.40 -15.36
CA LYS A 223 -33.72 42.67 -16.49
C LYS A 223 -32.20 42.81 -16.53
N ILE A 224 -31.64 43.79 -15.82
CA ILE A 224 -30.20 44.01 -15.78
C ILE A 224 -29.59 43.07 -14.73
N THR A 225 -28.75 42.16 -15.19
CA THR A 225 -27.97 41.24 -14.36
C THR A 225 -26.48 41.58 -14.39
N ASP A 226 -25.74 41.17 -13.37
CA ASP A 226 -24.27 41.24 -13.39
C ASP A 226 -23.65 39.96 -14.01
N LEU A 227 -22.32 39.84 -13.98
CA LEU A 227 -21.56 38.71 -14.51
C LEU A 227 -21.94 37.38 -13.85
N ASP A 228 -22.44 37.38 -12.62
CA ASP A 228 -22.90 36.16 -11.95
C ASP A 228 -24.31 35.74 -12.39
N GLY A 229 -25.00 36.55 -13.19
CA GLY A 229 -26.35 36.33 -13.67
C GLY A 229 -27.44 36.76 -12.67
N GLU A 230 -27.06 37.42 -11.56
CA GLU A 230 -28.00 37.90 -10.54
C GLU A 230 -28.45 39.34 -10.82
N PRO A 231 -29.66 39.74 -10.40
CA PRO A 231 -30.08 41.14 -10.39
C PRO A 231 -29.18 42.01 -9.50
N LEU A 232 -29.10 43.31 -9.83
CA LEU A 232 -28.32 44.29 -9.05
C LEU A 232 -29.00 44.73 -7.75
N THR A 233 -30.28 44.38 -7.57
CA THR A 233 -31.08 44.72 -6.41
C THR A 233 -30.62 43.95 -5.15
N PRO A 234 -30.93 44.42 -3.92
CA PRO A 234 -30.57 43.67 -2.72
C PRO A 234 -31.30 42.33 -2.60
N VAL A 235 -30.64 41.32 -2.05
CA VAL A 235 -31.21 40.00 -1.77
C VAL A 235 -32.33 40.06 -0.74
N ASP A 236 -33.40 39.32 -0.99
CA ASP A 236 -34.45 39.02 -0.02
C ASP A 236 -34.11 37.73 0.75
N TYR A 237 -33.46 37.89 1.90
CA TYR A 237 -33.11 36.76 2.78
C TYR A 237 -34.32 36.10 3.45
N THR A 238 -35.50 36.73 3.43
CA THR A 238 -36.73 36.11 3.96
C THR A 238 -37.35 35.17 2.94
N ALA A 239 -37.27 35.53 1.66
CA ALA A 239 -37.80 34.73 0.56
C ALA A 239 -36.80 33.64 0.13
N THR A 240 -35.50 33.91 0.24
CA THR A 240 -34.44 32.92 0.00
C THR A 240 -34.57 31.72 0.95
N GLY A 241 -34.67 30.51 0.39
CA GLY A 241 -34.91 29.29 1.15
C GLY A 241 -33.90 29.03 2.28
N GLN A 242 -34.41 28.67 3.47
CA GLN A 242 -33.59 28.46 4.66
C GLN A 242 -32.58 27.30 4.53
N ASP A 243 -32.89 26.32 3.69
CA ASP A 243 -31.99 25.20 3.39
C ASP A 243 -30.71 25.70 2.69
N LEU A 244 -30.84 26.57 1.68
CA LEU A 244 -29.71 27.15 0.94
C LEU A 244 -28.81 27.99 1.87
N LEU A 245 -29.41 28.79 2.74
CA LEU A 245 -28.65 29.60 3.70
C LEU A 245 -27.89 28.74 4.71
N THR A 246 -28.46 27.60 5.11
CA THR A 246 -27.80 26.65 6.01
C THR A 246 -26.63 25.96 5.32
N GLU A 247 -26.80 25.55 4.06
CA GLU A 247 -25.74 24.95 3.25
C GLU A 247 -24.55 25.90 3.08
N LEU A 248 -24.80 27.14 2.66
CA LEU A 248 -23.77 28.17 2.46
C LEU A 248 -23.06 28.59 3.76
N ALA A 249 -23.72 28.45 4.91
CA ALA A 249 -23.10 28.71 6.22
C ALA A 249 -22.17 27.57 6.69
N LEU A 250 -22.34 26.36 6.14
CA LEU A 250 -21.52 25.20 6.46
C LEU A 250 -20.39 24.96 5.45
N MET A 251 -20.42 25.63 4.29
CA MET A 251 -19.40 25.52 3.25
C MET A 251 -18.04 26.05 3.69
N ASP A 252 -17.00 25.25 3.47
CA ASP A 252 -15.61 25.67 3.59
C ASP A 252 -15.08 26.11 2.22
N TYR A 253 -15.03 27.42 2.02
CA TYR A 253 -14.63 28.05 0.76
C TYR A 253 -13.17 27.80 0.37
N ASP A 254 -12.33 27.29 1.29
CA ASP A 254 -10.93 26.94 1.03
C ASP A 254 -10.75 25.52 0.47
N GLU A 255 -11.72 24.61 0.68
CA GLU A 255 -11.61 23.19 0.31
C GLU A 255 -12.44 22.78 -0.91
N GLU A 256 -13.58 23.44 -1.15
CA GLU A 256 -14.50 23.06 -2.25
C GLU A 256 -14.56 24.12 -3.36
N PRO A 257 -14.65 23.69 -4.64
CA PRO A 257 -14.92 24.62 -5.74
C PRO A 257 -16.28 25.30 -5.52
N VAL A 258 -16.25 26.62 -5.41
CA VAL A 258 -17.43 27.43 -5.13
C VAL A 258 -18.18 27.70 -6.44
N ASP A 259 -19.34 27.09 -6.60
CA ASP A 259 -20.34 27.60 -7.54
C ASP A 259 -21.19 28.65 -6.82
N MET A 260 -21.42 29.79 -7.48
CA MET A 260 -22.23 30.86 -6.91
C MET A 260 -23.71 30.53 -7.06
N ALA A 261 -24.36 30.26 -5.92
CA ALA A 261 -25.80 30.03 -5.84
C ALA A 261 -26.61 31.26 -6.27
N ALA A 262 -27.81 31.01 -6.80
CA ALA A 262 -28.79 32.04 -7.14
C ALA A 262 -29.67 32.38 -5.93
N PHE A 263 -29.99 33.66 -5.77
CA PHE A 263 -30.77 34.20 -4.67
C PHE A 263 -32.09 34.80 -5.15
N GLU A 264 -33.05 34.93 -4.24
CA GLU A 264 -34.22 35.77 -4.49
C GLU A 264 -33.90 37.21 -4.12
N HIS A 265 -34.26 38.16 -4.98
CA HIS A 265 -33.94 39.56 -4.81
C HIS A 265 -35.20 40.40 -4.55
N LEU A 266 -35.03 41.51 -3.83
CA LEU A 266 -36.10 42.47 -3.59
C LEU A 266 -36.56 43.12 -4.92
N PRO A 267 -37.88 43.31 -5.10
CA PRO A 267 -38.42 43.97 -6.29
C PRO A 267 -37.86 45.39 -6.47
N ALA A 268 -37.51 45.76 -7.70
CA ALA A 268 -36.95 47.08 -8.01
C ALA A 268 -37.93 48.22 -7.70
N ALA A 269 -39.23 47.96 -7.80
CA ALA A 269 -40.30 48.90 -7.44
C ALA A 269 -40.27 49.31 -5.96
N ASN A 270 -39.55 48.58 -5.10
CA ASN A 270 -39.44 48.81 -3.66
C ASN A 270 -38.05 49.33 -3.24
N ILE A 271 -37.20 49.74 -4.17
CA ILE A 271 -35.80 50.12 -3.90
C ILE A 271 -35.58 51.61 -4.22
N LEU A 272 -34.94 52.31 -3.29
CA LEU A 272 -34.48 53.68 -3.48
C LEU A 272 -33.03 53.67 -3.97
N LEU A 273 -32.71 54.41 -5.05
CA LEU A 273 -31.33 54.59 -5.49
C LEU A 273 -30.77 55.90 -4.93
N THR A 274 -29.56 55.86 -4.39
CA THR A 274 -28.85 57.05 -3.87
C THR A 274 -27.36 56.97 -4.15
N PRO A 275 -26.62 58.09 -4.09
CA PRO A 275 -25.16 58.06 -4.10
C PRO A 275 -24.61 57.14 -3.01
N GLN A 276 -23.62 56.32 -3.35
CA GLN A 276 -23.06 55.32 -2.44
C GLN A 276 -22.53 55.93 -1.13
N ALA A 277 -22.01 57.15 -1.19
CA ALA A 277 -21.52 57.87 0.00
C ALA A 277 -22.59 58.00 1.09
N TYR A 278 -23.84 58.29 0.71
CA TYR A 278 -24.95 58.39 1.66
C TYR A 278 -25.26 57.04 2.32
N VAL A 279 -25.33 55.95 1.54
CA VAL A 279 -25.57 54.60 2.06
C VAL A 279 -24.47 54.17 3.03
N ASN A 280 -23.22 54.49 2.72
CA ASN A 280 -22.09 54.20 3.60
C ASN A 280 -22.16 54.98 4.93
N ASP A 281 -22.58 56.25 4.89
CA ASP A 281 -22.76 57.10 6.07
C ASP A 281 -23.95 56.62 6.93
N LEU A 282 -24.99 56.06 6.32
CA LEU A 282 -26.16 55.45 6.98
C LEU A 282 -25.83 54.11 7.68
N GLY A 283 -24.62 53.57 7.48
CA GLY A 283 -24.23 52.26 7.99
C GLY A 283 -24.56 51.09 7.07
N GLY A 284 -24.86 51.37 5.79
CA GLY A 284 -24.94 50.37 4.75
C GLY A 284 -23.61 49.64 4.55
N THR A 285 -23.70 48.47 3.93
CA THR A 285 -22.57 47.54 3.80
C THR A 285 -22.18 47.37 2.34
N LEU A 286 -20.87 47.30 2.06
CA LEU A 286 -20.35 46.98 0.73
C LEU A 286 -20.71 45.53 0.38
N ARG A 287 -21.30 45.31 -0.80
CA ARG A 287 -21.82 43.99 -1.20
C ARG A 287 -21.10 43.42 -2.40
N SER A 288 -20.82 44.27 -3.38
CA SER A 288 -20.05 43.88 -4.55
C SER A 288 -19.13 45.00 -5.03
N VAL A 289 -18.07 44.60 -5.72
CA VAL A 289 -17.17 45.50 -6.47
C VAL A 289 -17.05 44.94 -7.88
N ALA A 290 -17.37 45.75 -8.88
CA ALA A 290 -17.27 45.40 -10.28
C ALA A 290 -16.19 46.24 -10.96
N VAL A 291 -15.43 45.63 -11.86
CA VAL A 291 -14.37 46.27 -12.63
C VAL A 291 -14.59 45.96 -14.09
N ARG A 292 -14.81 47.00 -14.90
CA ARG A 292 -14.90 46.91 -16.36
C ARG A 292 -13.57 47.29 -16.99
N PHE A 293 -13.07 46.42 -17.88
CA PHE A 293 -11.92 46.70 -18.73
C PHE A 293 -12.37 47.16 -20.12
N PRO A 294 -11.56 47.98 -20.80
CA PRO A 294 -11.89 48.44 -22.15
C PRO A 294 -11.76 47.33 -23.21
N THR A 295 -10.91 46.32 -22.98
CA THR A 295 -10.66 45.21 -23.92
C THR A 295 -10.34 43.90 -23.19
N ASP A 296 -10.60 42.75 -23.84
CA ASP A 296 -10.29 41.42 -23.31
C ASP A 296 -8.78 41.21 -23.09
N GLU A 297 -7.94 41.76 -23.97
CA GLU A 297 -6.48 41.68 -23.87
C GLU A 297 -5.94 42.35 -22.59
N ALA A 298 -6.55 43.48 -22.19
CA ALA A 298 -6.22 44.17 -20.95
C ALA A 298 -6.68 43.39 -19.70
N ALA A 299 -7.79 42.66 -19.82
CA ALA A 299 -8.39 41.88 -18.75
C ALA A 299 -7.62 40.58 -18.46
N ALA A 300 -7.37 39.75 -19.48
CA ALA A 300 -6.93 38.36 -19.32
C ALA A 300 -5.72 38.17 -18.37
N ASN A 301 -4.62 38.90 -18.63
CA ASN A 301 -3.38 38.74 -17.86
C ASN A 301 -3.39 39.43 -16.49
N ARG A 302 -4.30 40.38 -16.27
CA ARG A 302 -4.37 41.16 -15.03
C ARG A 302 -5.30 40.51 -14.02
N ILE A 303 -6.44 40.04 -14.49
CA ILE A 303 -7.44 39.33 -13.70
C ILE A 303 -6.80 38.10 -13.06
N GLU A 304 -6.09 37.27 -13.83
CA GLU A 304 -5.45 36.06 -13.32
C GLU A 304 -4.40 36.38 -12.21
N ARG A 305 -3.56 37.39 -12.42
CA ARG A 305 -2.55 37.82 -11.43
C ARG A 305 -3.18 38.38 -10.15
N PHE A 306 -4.28 39.11 -10.29
CA PHE A 306 -5.01 39.70 -9.18
C PHE A 306 -5.74 38.64 -8.35
N MET A 307 -6.41 37.69 -9.01
CA MET A 307 -7.13 36.58 -8.35
C MET A 307 -6.22 35.68 -7.53
N GLN A 308 -4.96 35.48 -7.92
CA GLN A 308 -4.00 34.72 -7.09
C GLN A 308 -3.71 35.39 -5.73
N ARG A 309 -4.02 36.70 -5.61
CA ARG A 309 -3.82 37.47 -4.38
C ARG A 309 -5.12 37.68 -3.60
N LEU A 310 -6.29 37.63 -4.25
CA LEU A 310 -7.58 37.65 -3.56
C LEU A 310 -7.95 36.26 -3.07
N GLY A 311 -8.04 36.12 -1.75
CA GLY A 311 -8.62 34.92 -1.11
C GLY A 311 -10.15 34.90 -1.14
N ILE A 312 -10.80 35.49 -2.15
CA ILE A 312 -12.27 35.49 -2.32
C ILE A 312 -12.56 35.07 -3.76
N PRO A 313 -13.56 34.20 -4.02
CA PRO A 313 -13.98 33.87 -5.37
C PRO A 313 -14.38 35.12 -6.18
N VAL A 314 -13.98 35.15 -7.44
CA VAL A 314 -14.22 36.27 -8.35
C VAL A 314 -14.89 35.74 -9.61
N VAL A 315 -15.98 36.37 -10.05
CA VAL A 315 -16.59 36.07 -11.35
C VAL A 315 -15.94 36.97 -12.39
N ALA A 316 -15.40 36.42 -13.47
CA ALA A 316 -14.81 37.23 -14.53
C ALA A 316 -15.30 36.81 -15.90
N SER A 317 -15.34 37.80 -16.79
CA SER A 317 -15.60 37.66 -18.21
C SER A 317 -14.35 38.02 -19.00
N VAL A 318 -13.84 37.06 -19.76
CA VAL A 318 -12.73 37.22 -20.70
C VAL A 318 -13.12 36.54 -22.01
N ASP A 319 -12.94 37.23 -23.13
CA ASP A 319 -13.32 36.75 -24.48
C ASP A 319 -14.82 36.41 -24.58
N GLY A 320 -15.66 37.17 -23.85
CA GLY A 320 -17.11 36.97 -23.79
C GLY A 320 -17.56 35.73 -23.03
N LYS A 321 -16.66 35.04 -22.32
CA LYS A 321 -17.00 33.87 -21.50
C LYS A 321 -16.93 34.21 -20.02
N VAL A 322 -18.02 33.94 -19.31
CA VAL A 322 -18.10 34.11 -17.87
C VAL A 322 -17.59 32.85 -17.17
N ALA A 323 -16.73 33.03 -16.18
CA ALA A 323 -16.31 31.96 -15.29
C ALA A 323 -16.08 32.45 -13.86
N VAL A 324 -16.32 31.56 -12.90
CA VAL A 324 -15.96 31.77 -11.50
C VAL A 324 -14.53 31.29 -11.29
N TYR A 325 -13.69 32.15 -10.72
CA TYR A 325 -12.32 31.85 -10.37
C TYR A 325 -12.18 31.78 -8.86
N SER A 326 -11.60 30.69 -8.37
CA SER A 326 -11.29 30.50 -6.96
C SER A 326 -9.85 30.02 -6.80
N ALA A 327 -9.16 30.50 -5.77
CA ALA A 327 -7.80 30.05 -5.46
C ALA A 327 -7.86 28.93 -4.42
N MET A 328 -7.41 27.73 -4.77
CA MET A 328 -7.35 26.59 -3.85
C MET A 328 -5.90 26.31 -3.46
N ALA A 329 -5.63 26.17 -2.16
CA ALA A 329 -4.31 25.84 -1.65
C ALA A 329 -4.03 24.33 -1.80
N LEU A 330 -3.24 23.95 -2.80
CA LEU A 330 -2.76 22.57 -2.93
C LEU A 330 -1.40 22.42 -2.26
N SER A 331 -1.29 21.41 -1.40
CA SER A 331 -0.01 20.98 -0.83
C SER A 331 0.66 19.97 -1.76
N SER A 332 1.83 20.29 -2.31
CA SER A 332 2.67 19.31 -3.02
C SER A 332 3.88 18.89 -2.19
N LEU A 333 4.25 17.61 -2.28
CA LEU A 333 5.55 17.13 -1.82
C LEU A 333 6.60 17.42 -2.89
N SER A 334 7.53 18.31 -2.58
CA SER A 334 8.72 18.59 -3.38
C SER A 334 9.95 17.89 -2.78
N GLY A 335 10.95 17.60 -3.63
CA GLY A 335 12.25 17.04 -3.22
C GLY A 335 12.41 15.52 -3.31
N LEU A 336 11.40 14.79 -3.80
CA LEU A 336 11.47 13.32 -3.98
C LEU A 336 12.63 12.87 -4.87
N GLY A 337 12.99 13.64 -5.90
CA GLY A 337 14.10 13.30 -6.80
C GLY A 337 15.45 13.20 -6.08
N ASN A 338 15.69 14.05 -5.08
CA ASN A 338 16.95 14.06 -4.32
C ASN A 338 17.03 12.89 -3.31
N LEU A 339 15.90 12.24 -3.03
CA LEU A 339 15.83 11.13 -2.07
C LEU A 339 16.16 9.77 -2.69
N PHE A 340 16.20 9.66 -4.01
CA PHE A 340 16.40 8.38 -4.68
C PHE A 340 17.70 7.69 -4.26
N ILE A 341 18.83 8.41 -4.32
CA ILE A 341 20.15 7.85 -3.98
C ILE A 341 20.23 7.48 -2.49
N PRO A 342 19.92 8.38 -1.52
CA PRO A 342 19.93 8.02 -0.10
C PRO A 342 19.02 6.84 0.25
N MET A 343 17.85 6.74 -0.37
CA MET A 343 16.92 5.63 -0.16
C MET A 343 17.51 4.31 -0.63
N VAL A 344 18.10 4.26 -1.82
CA VAL A 344 18.73 3.05 -2.34
C VAL A 344 19.91 2.63 -1.45
N VAL A 345 20.75 3.58 -1.03
CA VAL A 345 21.89 3.29 -0.13
C VAL A 345 21.39 2.71 1.20
N ALA A 346 20.40 3.32 1.83
CA ALA A 346 19.85 2.80 3.07
C ALA A 346 19.15 1.45 2.89
N ALA A 347 18.44 1.27 1.79
CA ALA A 347 17.81 0.00 1.44
C ALA A 347 18.82 -1.14 1.35
N LEU A 348 19.99 -0.89 0.74
CA LEU A 348 21.09 -1.85 0.63
C LEU A 348 21.77 -2.11 1.98
N ILE A 349 21.93 -1.10 2.83
CA ILE A 349 22.49 -1.25 4.18
C ILE A 349 21.58 -2.15 5.03
N ILE A 350 20.26 -1.91 5.00
CA ILE A 350 19.27 -2.71 5.74
C ILE A 350 19.25 -4.13 5.20
N LEU A 351 19.21 -4.29 3.87
CA LEU A 351 19.29 -5.58 3.19
C LEU A 351 20.49 -6.41 3.68
N ASN A 352 21.69 -5.82 3.65
CA ASN A 352 22.91 -6.48 4.08
C ASN A 352 22.89 -6.82 5.58
N THR A 353 22.39 -5.89 6.41
CA THR A 353 22.30 -6.10 7.85
C THR A 353 21.35 -7.24 8.21
N MET A 354 20.18 -7.28 7.57
CA MET A 354 19.20 -8.34 7.76
C MET A 354 19.69 -9.68 7.19
N MET A 355 20.41 -9.66 6.07
CA MET A 355 21.03 -10.87 5.51
C MET A 355 22.05 -11.48 6.49
N ASN A 356 22.93 -10.65 7.08
CA ASN A 356 23.87 -11.10 8.10
C ASN A 356 23.15 -11.64 9.34
N ALA A 357 22.03 -11.02 9.74
CA ALA A 357 21.21 -11.52 10.85
C ALA A 357 20.60 -12.90 10.57
N VAL A 358 20.21 -13.18 9.31
CA VAL A 358 19.70 -14.50 8.91
C VAL A 358 20.81 -15.56 8.96
N TYR A 359 21.98 -15.28 8.39
CA TYR A 359 23.08 -16.26 8.36
C TYR A 359 23.62 -16.61 9.75
N GLU A 360 23.71 -15.63 10.65
CA GLU A 360 24.13 -15.89 12.03
C GLU A 360 23.14 -16.74 12.83
N ARG A 361 21.87 -16.76 12.42
CA ARG A 361 20.79 -17.47 13.11
C ARG A 361 20.43 -18.78 12.43
N PHE A 362 21.30 -19.30 11.57
CA PHE A 362 21.07 -20.54 10.84
C PHE A 362 20.72 -21.73 11.77
N SER A 363 21.46 -21.90 12.86
CA SER A 363 21.18 -22.94 13.86
C SER A 363 19.83 -22.75 14.55
N GLU A 364 19.45 -21.51 14.87
CA GLU A 364 18.14 -21.20 15.47
C GLU A 364 17.00 -21.49 14.48
N ILE A 365 17.17 -21.15 13.20
CA ILE A 365 16.20 -21.44 12.13
C ILE A 365 15.97 -22.96 12.02
N GLY A 366 17.04 -23.76 12.12
CA GLY A 366 16.97 -25.22 12.15
C GLY A 366 16.16 -25.74 13.35
N VAL A 367 16.35 -25.17 14.54
CA VAL A 367 15.57 -25.51 15.73
C VAL A 367 14.09 -25.17 15.55
N TYR A 368 13.77 -23.99 15.01
CA TYR A 368 12.39 -23.61 14.75
C TYR A 368 11.70 -24.52 13.73
N SER A 369 12.42 -24.94 12.69
CA SER A 369 11.93 -25.92 11.72
C SER A 369 11.69 -27.29 12.36
N ALA A 370 12.61 -27.76 13.21
CA ALA A 370 12.47 -29.03 13.94
C ALA A 370 11.30 -29.05 14.94
N VAL A 371 10.96 -27.89 15.52
CA VAL A 371 9.77 -27.71 16.39
C VAL A 371 8.47 -27.57 15.58
N GLY A 372 8.56 -27.54 14.25
CA GLY A 372 7.41 -27.56 13.35
C GLY A 372 6.90 -26.19 12.89
N LEU A 373 7.69 -25.12 12.99
CA LEU A 373 7.31 -23.83 12.40
C LEU A 373 7.32 -23.92 10.87
N ALA A 374 6.21 -23.49 10.25
CA ALA A 374 6.14 -23.36 8.80
C ALA A 374 7.20 -22.37 8.28
N PRO A 375 7.82 -22.63 7.10
CA PRO A 375 8.79 -21.72 6.48
C PRO A 375 8.35 -20.25 6.43
N ALA A 376 7.08 -20.01 6.09
CA ALA A 376 6.50 -18.67 6.04
C ALA A 376 6.47 -17.97 7.41
N HIS A 377 6.25 -18.71 8.50
CA HIS A 377 6.27 -18.15 9.86
C HIS A 377 7.69 -17.75 10.29
N ILE A 378 8.71 -18.48 9.85
CA ILE A 378 10.11 -18.13 10.10
C ILE A 378 10.46 -16.85 9.34
N GLY A 379 10.05 -16.71 8.08
CA GLY A 379 10.18 -15.46 7.34
C GLY A 379 9.45 -14.28 8.01
N ALA A 380 8.23 -14.53 8.51
CA ALA A 380 7.45 -13.52 9.23
C ALA A 380 8.14 -13.02 10.51
N LEU A 381 8.93 -13.86 11.19
CA LEU A 381 9.70 -13.44 12.37
C LEU A 381 10.73 -12.36 12.02
N PHE A 382 11.43 -12.50 10.89
CA PHE A 382 12.40 -11.50 10.42
C PHE A 382 11.70 -10.23 9.91
N MET A 383 10.52 -10.34 9.29
CA MET A 383 9.70 -9.17 8.93
C MET A 383 9.21 -8.41 10.17
N ALA A 384 8.83 -9.12 11.24
CA ALA A 384 8.45 -8.50 12.51
C ALA A 384 9.65 -7.80 13.18
N GLU A 385 10.85 -8.38 13.10
CA GLU A 385 12.07 -7.74 13.58
C GLU A 385 12.37 -6.44 12.82
N ALA A 386 12.24 -6.43 11.49
CA ALA A 386 12.39 -5.22 10.68
C ALA A 386 11.31 -4.18 10.96
N ALA A 387 10.06 -4.58 11.17
CA ALA A 387 8.99 -3.67 11.55
C ALA A 387 9.31 -2.96 12.88
N MET A 388 9.90 -3.67 13.85
CA MET A 388 10.37 -3.08 15.09
C MET A 388 11.48 -2.04 14.87
N TYR A 389 12.46 -2.36 14.03
CA TYR A 389 13.49 -1.40 13.64
C TYR A 389 12.88 -0.17 12.96
N ALA A 390 11.90 -0.36 12.08
CA ALA A 390 11.21 0.72 11.39
C ALA A 390 10.46 1.65 12.36
N VAL A 391 9.75 1.10 13.34
CA VAL A 391 9.02 1.90 14.36
C VAL A 391 9.99 2.63 15.28
N ILE A 392 10.98 1.94 15.84
CA ILE A 392 11.95 2.55 16.77
C ILE A 392 12.80 3.58 16.05
N GLY A 393 13.31 3.24 14.86
CA GLY A 393 14.11 4.12 14.02
C GLY A 393 13.32 5.33 13.51
N GLY A 394 12.05 5.14 13.13
CA GLY A 394 11.14 6.23 12.76
C GLY A 394 10.90 7.20 13.91
N MET A 395 10.50 6.70 15.07
CA MET A 395 10.19 7.52 16.24
C MET A 395 11.44 8.24 16.79
N SER A 396 12.55 7.52 16.98
CA SER A 396 13.81 8.12 17.44
C SER A 396 14.41 9.05 16.39
N GLY A 397 14.31 8.71 15.10
CA GLY A 397 14.76 9.53 13.99
C GLY A 397 14.03 10.86 13.89
N TYR A 398 12.72 10.84 14.08
CA TYR A 398 11.91 12.04 14.13
C TYR A 398 12.32 12.96 15.30
N LEU A 399 12.37 12.42 16.53
CA LEU A 399 12.71 13.21 17.73
C LEU A 399 14.12 13.80 17.67
N ILE A 400 15.11 12.98 17.27
CA ILE A 400 16.50 13.42 17.12
C ILE A 400 16.62 14.42 15.97
N GLY A 401 15.99 14.14 14.83
CA GLY A 401 16.01 15.03 13.67
C GLY A 401 15.44 16.40 13.98
N GLN A 402 14.30 16.47 14.69
CA GLN A 402 13.70 17.73 15.12
C GLN A 402 14.59 18.51 16.10
N THR A 403 15.21 17.82 17.06
CA THR A 403 16.13 18.44 18.03
C THR A 403 17.37 19.00 17.34
N LEU A 404 17.98 18.22 16.44
CA LEU A 404 19.17 18.61 15.70
C LEU A 404 18.88 19.81 14.79
N ALA A 405 17.75 19.78 14.09
CA ALA A 405 17.31 20.84 13.21
C ALA A 405 17.03 22.15 13.92
N ARG A 406 16.32 22.10 15.05
CA ARG A 406 16.11 23.29 15.88
C ARG A 406 17.45 23.90 16.30
N GLY A 407 18.43 23.07 16.66
CA GLY A 407 19.79 23.54 16.93
C GLY A 407 20.47 24.18 15.71
N ILE A 408 20.39 23.54 14.54
CA ILE A 408 20.97 24.07 13.29
C ILE A 408 20.36 25.45 12.93
N THR A 409 19.04 25.60 13.06
CA THR A 409 18.33 26.84 12.77
C THR A 409 18.64 27.93 13.79
N GLU A 410 18.63 27.61 15.09
CA GLU A 410 18.91 28.56 16.17
C GLU A 410 20.35 29.09 16.12
N TYR A 411 21.32 28.23 15.88
CA TYR A 411 22.74 28.60 15.83
C TYR A 411 23.21 29.05 14.44
N GLN A 412 22.32 29.18 13.45
CA GLN A 412 22.63 29.55 12.05
C GLN A 412 23.82 28.76 11.45
N LEU A 413 23.99 27.49 11.86
CA LEU A 413 25.16 26.68 11.51
C LEU A 413 25.22 26.35 10.01
N LEU A 414 24.08 26.38 9.32
CA LEU A 414 23.94 26.08 7.91
C LEU A 414 23.01 27.12 7.25
N ALA A 415 23.59 28.21 6.75
CA ALA A 415 22.84 29.23 6.02
C ALA A 415 22.24 28.62 4.72
N GLY A 416 20.91 28.70 4.58
CA GLY A 416 20.20 28.26 3.37
C GLY A 416 19.42 26.93 3.47
N LEU A 417 19.48 26.22 4.59
CA LEU A 417 18.62 25.05 4.83
C LEU A 417 17.30 25.47 5.49
N ASN A 418 16.22 25.51 4.71
CA ASN A 418 14.85 25.62 5.21
C ASN A 418 14.32 24.21 5.52
N LEU A 419 14.45 23.79 6.77
CA LEU A 419 13.97 22.48 7.21
C LEU A 419 12.46 22.54 7.39
N ASN A 420 11.73 21.81 6.53
CA ASN A 420 10.26 21.81 6.51
C ASN A 420 9.71 20.79 7.53
N TYR A 421 9.14 21.30 8.62
CA TYR A 421 8.53 20.51 9.70
C TYR A 421 7.01 20.55 9.70
N SER A 422 6.38 20.46 8.53
CA SER A 422 4.95 20.17 8.47
C SER A 422 4.65 18.80 9.12
N SER A 423 3.61 18.72 9.96
CA SER A 423 3.17 17.45 10.56
C SER A 423 2.89 16.40 9.49
N LEU A 424 2.38 16.82 8.33
CA LEU A 424 2.09 15.94 7.20
C LEU A 424 3.37 15.42 6.55
N SER A 425 4.39 16.28 6.35
CA SER A 425 5.68 15.86 5.78
C SER A 425 6.37 14.87 6.71
N ALA A 426 6.28 15.06 8.02
CA ALA A 426 6.86 14.17 9.01
C ALA A 426 6.21 12.78 9.03
N VAL A 427 4.88 12.73 9.00
CA VAL A 427 4.13 11.47 8.94
C VAL A 427 4.43 10.73 7.63
N ALA A 428 4.33 11.42 6.49
CA ALA A 428 4.64 10.84 5.18
C ALA A 428 6.08 10.32 5.08
N SER A 429 7.05 11.09 5.58
CA SER A 429 8.47 10.71 5.62
C SER A 429 8.70 9.47 6.47
N THR A 430 8.02 9.36 7.61
CA THR A 430 8.12 8.19 8.49
C THR A 430 7.56 6.96 7.80
N PHE A 431 6.37 7.04 7.21
CA PHE A 431 5.79 5.92 6.44
C PHE A 431 6.66 5.51 5.26
N MET A 432 7.24 6.47 4.54
CA MET A 432 8.18 6.22 3.45
C MET A 432 9.40 5.43 3.95
N VAL A 433 10.03 5.83 5.04
CA VAL A 433 11.16 5.10 5.63
C VAL A 433 10.75 3.70 6.09
N MET A 434 9.59 3.57 6.74
CA MET A 434 9.08 2.25 7.15
C MET A 434 8.86 1.33 5.94
N ALA A 435 8.34 1.85 4.83
CA ALA A 435 8.17 1.10 3.60
C ALA A 435 9.52 0.64 3.04
N VAL A 436 10.54 1.51 2.99
CA VAL A 436 11.90 1.15 2.55
C VAL A 436 12.47 0.01 3.40
N VAL A 437 12.37 0.09 4.73
CA VAL A 437 12.86 -0.96 5.65
C VAL A 437 12.16 -2.29 5.40
N MET A 438 10.84 -2.27 5.27
CA MET A 438 10.04 -3.47 5.04
C MET A 438 10.37 -4.09 3.69
N LEU A 439 10.40 -3.30 2.61
CA LEU A 439 10.73 -3.76 1.26
C LEU A 439 12.13 -4.37 1.19
N SER A 440 13.12 -3.73 1.81
CA SER A 440 14.50 -4.25 1.89
C SER A 440 14.61 -5.58 2.64
N THR A 441 13.69 -5.85 3.57
CA THR A 441 13.71 -7.07 4.39
C THR A 441 13.03 -8.26 3.72
N ILE A 442 12.22 -8.03 2.68
CA ILE A 442 11.49 -9.11 1.98
C ILE A 442 12.45 -10.20 1.48
N TYR A 443 13.57 -9.82 0.86
CA TYR A 443 14.54 -10.80 0.34
C TYR A 443 15.22 -11.61 1.47
N PRO A 444 15.81 -11.00 2.52
CA PRO A 444 16.32 -11.73 3.67
C PRO A 444 15.29 -12.65 4.33
N ALA A 445 14.05 -12.17 4.53
CA ALA A 445 12.98 -12.96 5.15
C ALA A 445 12.60 -14.18 4.29
N ARG A 446 12.53 -14.02 2.97
CA ARG A 446 12.34 -15.15 2.03
C ARG A 446 13.51 -16.13 2.10
N LYS A 447 14.74 -15.64 2.19
CA LYS A 447 15.93 -16.49 2.30
C LYS A 447 15.93 -17.29 3.60
N ALA A 448 15.56 -16.68 4.72
CA ALA A 448 15.39 -17.36 6.00
C ALA A 448 14.32 -18.46 5.96
N SER A 449 13.18 -18.17 5.31
CA SER A 449 12.12 -19.16 5.07
C SER A 449 12.64 -20.36 4.26
N GLN A 450 13.46 -20.13 3.23
CA GLN A 450 14.00 -21.22 2.41
C GLN A 450 15.04 -22.07 3.14
N MET A 451 15.83 -21.47 4.03
CA MET A 451 16.80 -22.20 4.87
C MET A 451 16.13 -23.13 5.89
N ALA A 452 14.86 -22.89 6.22
CA ALA A 452 14.11 -23.73 7.14
C ALA A 452 13.62 -25.04 6.52
N VAL A 453 13.68 -25.19 5.19
CA VAL A 453 13.35 -26.46 4.54
C VAL A 453 14.53 -27.40 4.81
N PRO A 454 14.34 -28.50 5.58
CA PRO A 454 15.43 -29.46 5.79
C PRO A 454 15.90 -29.91 4.42
N ASP A 455 17.22 -29.85 4.20
CA ASP A 455 17.88 -30.15 2.95
C ASP A 455 17.33 -31.45 2.33
N VAL A 456 16.42 -31.31 1.36
CA VAL A 456 15.81 -32.42 0.61
C VAL A 456 16.84 -33.07 -0.34
N ASN A 457 18.09 -32.56 -0.39
CA ASN A 457 19.16 -33.02 -1.27
C ASN A 457 20.26 -33.84 -0.58
N ARG A 458 19.90 -34.79 0.28
CA ARG A 458 20.67 -36.05 0.38
C ARG A 458 19.91 -37.18 -0.32
N GLN A 459 19.74 -37.06 -1.64
CA GLN A 459 19.55 -38.25 -2.47
C GLN A 459 20.86 -39.05 -2.42
N TRP A 460 20.93 -40.04 -1.53
CA TRP A 460 22.02 -40.99 -1.51
C TRP A 460 22.15 -41.64 -2.90
N SER A 461 23.32 -41.50 -3.53
CA SER A 461 23.69 -42.11 -4.81
C SER A 461 24.63 -43.28 -4.54
N PHE A 462 24.40 -44.41 -5.22
CA PHE A 462 25.30 -45.57 -5.16
C PHE A 462 26.69 -45.19 -5.70
N PRO A 463 27.79 -45.71 -5.11
CA PRO A 463 29.14 -45.52 -5.67
C PRO A 463 29.23 -46.18 -7.06
N ASP A 464 30.16 -45.74 -7.90
CA ASP A 464 30.41 -46.39 -9.20
C ASP A 464 31.08 -47.77 -8.99
N PRO A 465 30.74 -48.81 -9.78
CA PRO A 465 31.35 -50.15 -9.65
C PRO A 465 32.79 -50.21 -10.16
N GLU A 466 33.55 -51.18 -9.66
CA GLU A 466 34.90 -51.50 -10.10
C GLU A 466 34.85 -52.60 -11.17
N GLY A 467 34.69 -52.19 -12.44
CA GLY A 467 34.57 -53.12 -13.57
C GLY A 467 33.30 -53.96 -13.48
N ASP A 468 33.47 -55.26 -13.21
CA ASP A 468 32.37 -56.23 -13.11
C ASP A 468 31.90 -56.48 -11.66
N ASP A 469 32.53 -55.82 -10.70
CA ASP A 469 32.31 -56.00 -9.28
C ASP A 469 31.75 -54.72 -8.65
N TRP A 470 30.61 -54.82 -7.97
CA TRP A 470 29.98 -53.71 -7.27
C TRP A 470 29.75 -54.07 -5.82
N ARG A 471 30.55 -53.51 -4.91
CA ARG A 471 30.45 -53.71 -3.47
C ARG A 471 30.23 -52.38 -2.77
N PHE A 472 29.22 -52.32 -1.91
CA PHE A 472 28.95 -51.13 -1.11
C PHE A 472 28.08 -51.44 0.10
N GLU A 473 28.21 -50.60 1.12
CA GLU A 473 27.31 -50.59 2.26
C GLU A 473 25.96 -49.99 1.83
N PHE A 474 24.89 -50.75 2.04
CA PHE A 474 23.52 -50.31 1.81
C PHE A 474 23.08 -49.40 2.97
N PRO A 475 22.38 -48.26 2.73
CA PRO A 475 22.17 -47.21 3.72
C PRO A 475 21.03 -47.54 4.68
N PHE A 476 21.07 -48.73 5.25
CA PHE A 476 20.13 -49.27 6.21
C PHE A 476 20.87 -50.05 7.27
N THR A 477 20.66 -49.66 8.52
CA THR A 477 21.02 -50.45 9.70
C THR A 477 19.78 -51.16 10.22
N ILE A 478 19.98 -52.37 10.73
CA ILE A 478 18.93 -53.23 11.29
C ILE A 478 19.39 -53.74 12.66
N SER A 479 18.45 -53.96 13.58
CA SER A 479 18.80 -54.56 14.86
C SER A 479 19.16 -56.04 14.69
N ARG A 480 20.02 -56.54 15.58
CA ARG A 480 20.41 -57.95 15.65
C ARG A 480 19.19 -58.90 15.64
N THR A 481 18.12 -58.55 16.37
CA THR A 481 16.93 -59.39 16.55
C THR A 481 16.04 -59.44 15.30
N GLU A 482 16.03 -58.40 14.48
CA GLU A 482 15.22 -58.34 13.26
C GLU A 482 15.93 -58.90 12.02
N THR A 483 17.25 -59.10 12.09
CA THR A 483 18.09 -59.46 10.93
C THR A 483 17.61 -60.75 10.24
N LEU A 484 17.32 -61.81 11.00
CA LEU A 484 16.85 -63.08 10.43
C LEU A 484 15.48 -62.94 9.75
N GLY A 485 14.54 -62.25 10.39
CA GLY A 485 13.20 -62.04 9.82
C GLY A 485 13.24 -61.24 8.54
N LEU A 486 14.08 -60.18 8.48
CA LEU A 486 14.25 -59.43 7.25
C LEU A 486 14.85 -60.28 6.14
N TYR A 487 15.86 -61.09 6.44
CA TYR A 487 16.52 -61.90 5.42
C TYR A 487 15.59 -63.01 4.91
N ALA A 488 14.76 -63.61 5.76
CA ALA A 488 13.69 -64.53 5.33
C ALA A 488 12.64 -63.83 4.46
N TYR A 489 12.21 -62.61 4.84
CA TYR A 489 11.30 -61.79 4.05
C TYR A 489 11.87 -61.47 2.67
N LEU A 490 13.14 -61.06 2.60
CA LEU A 490 13.82 -60.76 1.34
C LEU A 490 13.97 -62.02 0.48
N THR A 491 14.30 -63.17 1.08
CA THR A 491 14.35 -64.46 0.36
C THR A 491 13.01 -64.78 -0.29
N ARG A 492 11.88 -64.67 0.43
CA ARG A 492 10.53 -64.86 -0.15
C ARG A 492 10.23 -63.86 -1.26
N PHE A 493 10.62 -62.61 -1.04
CA PHE A 493 10.45 -61.56 -2.05
C PHE A 493 11.21 -61.92 -3.34
N PHE A 494 12.46 -62.39 -3.25
CA PHE A 494 13.22 -62.82 -4.41
C PHE A 494 12.65 -64.11 -5.03
N GLU A 495 12.31 -65.12 -4.25
CA GLU A 495 11.66 -66.36 -4.75
C GLU A 495 10.38 -66.06 -5.56
N SER A 496 9.59 -65.06 -5.14
CA SER A 496 8.39 -64.64 -5.89
C SER A 496 8.67 -64.02 -7.26
N HIS A 497 9.94 -63.73 -7.59
CA HIS A 497 10.40 -63.22 -8.89
C HIS A 497 11.07 -64.30 -9.77
N GLY A 498 10.75 -65.58 -9.56
CA GLY A 498 11.21 -66.72 -10.38
C GLY A 498 10.68 -66.77 -11.83
N GLU A 499 10.96 -67.87 -12.55
CA GLU A 499 10.86 -68.09 -14.02
C GLU A 499 9.52 -67.78 -14.74
N SER A 500 8.53 -67.16 -14.10
CA SER A 500 7.24 -66.81 -14.73
C SER A 500 6.75 -65.38 -14.45
N THR A 501 7.63 -64.50 -13.94
CA THR A 501 7.23 -63.16 -13.48
C THR A 501 7.55 -62.07 -14.51
N LEU A 502 6.52 -61.42 -15.07
CA LEU A 502 6.64 -60.17 -15.84
C LEU A 502 6.97 -59.01 -14.88
N GLY A 503 8.25 -58.86 -14.52
CA GLY A 503 8.72 -57.90 -13.51
C GLY A 503 9.93 -57.06 -13.95
N ASN A 504 10.46 -56.27 -13.00
CA ASN A 504 11.65 -55.44 -13.21
C ASN A 504 12.96 -56.26 -13.31
N PHE A 505 12.94 -57.48 -12.77
CA PHE A 505 14.02 -58.45 -12.79
C PHE A 505 13.44 -59.85 -12.56
N MET A 506 14.19 -60.89 -12.93
CA MET A 506 13.94 -62.29 -12.59
C MET A 506 15.08 -62.82 -11.72
N THR A 507 14.79 -63.76 -10.82
CA THR A 507 15.80 -64.40 -9.98
C THR A 507 15.77 -65.91 -10.11
N ASP A 508 16.93 -66.53 -9.93
CA ASP A 508 17.11 -67.98 -9.85
C ASP A 508 18.15 -68.28 -8.76
N GLU A 509 18.19 -69.52 -8.28
CA GLU A 509 19.13 -69.98 -7.26
C GLU A 509 19.15 -69.10 -5.99
N VAL A 510 17.97 -68.69 -5.48
CA VAL A 510 17.88 -67.89 -4.24
C VAL A 510 18.16 -68.80 -3.04
N VAL A 511 19.24 -68.53 -2.32
CA VAL A 511 19.66 -69.32 -1.15
C VAL A 511 19.90 -68.39 0.04
N LEU A 512 19.27 -68.70 1.17
CA LEU A 512 19.56 -68.08 2.47
C LEU A 512 20.49 -69.00 3.27
N THR A 513 21.62 -68.47 3.72
CA THR A 513 22.59 -69.18 4.58
C THR A 513 22.80 -68.43 5.88
N GLY A 514 23.10 -69.15 6.96
CA GLY A 514 23.51 -68.58 8.25
C GLY A 514 24.73 -69.31 8.80
N LYS A 515 25.77 -68.57 9.22
CA LYS A 515 26.92 -69.16 9.92
C LYS A 515 26.61 -69.26 11.42
N ASN A 516 26.58 -70.48 11.97
CA ASN A 516 26.38 -70.71 13.39
C ASN A 516 27.73 -70.59 14.14
N ARG A 517 27.83 -69.69 15.11
CA ARG A 517 29.06 -69.45 15.88
C ARG A 517 29.20 -70.47 17.02
N SER A 518 29.56 -71.71 16.72
CA SER A 518 30.02 -72.67 17.73
C SER A 518 31.44 -72.30 18.20
N ALA A 519 31.59 -72.06 19.50
CA ALA A 519 32.80 -71.55 20.17
C ALA A 519 34.10 -72.32 19.84
N PRO A 520 35.26 -71.65 19.66
CA PRO A 520 36.52 -72.36 19.52
C PRO A 520 37.05 -72.81 20.88
N ALA A 521 37.29 -74.12 20.98
CA ALA A 521 38.02 -74.76 22.07
C ALA A 521 39.48 -74.29 22.09
N ALA A 522 39.99 -74.07 23.30
CA ALA A 522 41.38 -73.72 23.58
C ALA A 522 42.37 -74.78 23.08
N GLY A 523 43.43 -74.36 22.40
CA GLY A 523 44.53 -75.24 21.96
C GLY A 523 45.78 -74.45 21.59
N ARG A 524 46.87 -74.73 22.28
CA ARG A 524 48.12 -73.97 22.40
C ARG A 524 49.15 -74.22 21.27
N SER A 525 49.91 -73.16 20.98
CA SER A 525 51.39 -73.08 20.85
C SER A 525 52.14 -73.55 19.58
N GLY A 526 53.03 -72.64 19.12
CA GLY A 526 54.25 -72.87 18.33
C GLY A 526 54.10 -72.54 16.84
N GLY A 527 54.80 -71.61 16.18
CA GLY A 527 56.05 -70.91 16.45
C GLY A 527 57.00 -71.11 15.26
N ARG A 528 57.13 -70.13 14.34
CA ARG A 528 58.38 -69.71 13.64
C ARG A 528 58.16 -68.73 12.48
N THR A 529 59.09 -67.78 12.46
CA THR A 529 59.52 -66.75 11.49
C THR A 529 59.44 -67.05 9.98
N ALA A 530 59.02 -66.07 9.15
CA ALA A 530 59.88 -65.32 8.19
C ALA A 530 59.09 -64.54 7.08
N SER A 531 59.57 -63.31 6.84
CA SER A 531 59.64 -62.51 5.58
C SER A 531 58.41 -62.19 4.71
N ALA A 532 58.01 -60.91 4.78
CA ALA A 532 57.72 -59.92 3.74
C ALA A 532 57.38 -60.35 2.29
N GLY A 533 56.13 -60.01 1.89
CA GLY A 533 55.60 -59.86 0.53
C GLY A 533 54.29 -59.04 0.59
N PRO A 534 53.86 -58.35 -0.48
CA PRO A 534 52.94 -57.19 -0.40
C PRO A 534 51.52 -57.53 0.09
N VAL A 535 50.89 -56.59 0.80
CA VAL A 535 49.71 -56.74 1.66
C VAL A 535 48.36 -56.58 0.93
N GLU A 536 48.34 -56.32 -0.38
CA GLU A 536 47.08 -56.00 -1.09
C GLU A 536 46.28 -57.22 -1.60
N GLU A 537 46.84 -58.44 -1.56
CA GLU A 537 46.16 -59.63 -2.10
C GLU A 537 45.50 -60.52 -1.03
N ARG A 538 45.54 -60.11 0.25
CA ARG A 538 44.91 -60.83 1.38
C ARG A 538 43.67 -60.15 1.97
N ALA A 539 43.35 -58.92 1.58
CA ALA A 539 42.17 -58.21 2.07
C ALA A 539 40.86 -58.77 1.48
N SER A 540 40.88 -59.22 0.22
CA SER A 540 39.69 -59.75 -0.49
C SER A 540 39.22 -61.14 0.00
N ALA A 541 40.08 -61.90 0.69
CA ALA A 541 39.73 -63.23 1.22
C ALA A 541 39.50 -63.25 2.75
N ALA A 542 39.78 -62.14 3.47
CA ALA A 542 39.70 -62.07 4.93
C ALA A 542 38.48 -61.28 5.47
N GLU A 543 37.71 -60.59 4.61
CA GLU A 543 36.49 -59.86 5.01
C GLU A 543 35.20 -60.72 4.94
N SER A 544 35.28 -61.98 4.49
CA SER A 544 34.14 -62.90 4.39
C SER A 544 33.79 -63.65 5.70
N ASP A 545 34.45 -63.31 6.82
CA ASP A 545 34.41 -64.11 8.06
C ASP A 545 33.59 -63.50 9.21
N ALA A 546 32.67 -62.58 8.88
CA ALA A 546 31.71 -62.02 9.84
C ALA A 546 30.24 -62.05 9.36
N ALA A 547 29.85 -62.99 8.49
CA ALA A 547 28.44 -63.12 8.07
C ALA A 547 27.61 -63.82 9.16
N THR A 548 26.56 -63.17 9.68
CA THR A 548 25.56 -63.85 10.52
C THR A 548 24.41 -64.41 9.66
N TYR A 549 24.03 -63.73 8.56
CA TYR A 549 23.13 -64.27 7.52
C TYR A 549 23.51 -63.70 6.14
N GLU A 550 23.39 -64.52 5.09
CA GLU A 550 23.67 -64.13 3.70
C GLU A 550 22.60 -64.68 2.75
N ILE A 551 22.11 -63.84 1.84
CA ILE A 551 21.28 -64.25 0.70
C ILE A 551 22.14 -64.19 -0.54
N SER A 552 22.19 -65.26 -1.32
CA SER A 552 22.83 -65.31 -2.63
C SER A 552 21.83 -65.70 -3.71
N MET A 553 21.91 -65.08 -4.88
CA MET A 553 21.02 -65.35 -6.00
C MET A 553 21.66 -65.01 -7.35
N LYS A 554 21.15 -65.62 -8.43
CA LYS A 554 21.32 -65.11 -9.80
C LYS A 554 20.15 -64.21 -10.16
N THR A 555 20.40 -63.14 -10.90
CA THR A 555 19.38 -62.15 -11.28
C THR A 555 19.56 -61.73 -12.74
N TRP A 556 18.46 -61.67 -13.48
CA TRP A 556 18.39 -61.08 -14.82
C TRP A 556 17.60 -59.78 -14.76
N LEU A 557 18.11 -58.72 -15.41
CA LEU A 557 17.50 -57.39 -15.35
C LEU A 557 16.66 -57.09 -16.60
N ALA A 558 15.46 -56.53 -16.42
CA ALA A 558 14.63 -56.10 -17.55
C ALA A 558 15.14 -54.77 -18.14
N PRO A 559 15.07 -54.55 -19.48
CA PRO A 559 14.47 -55.43 -20.49
C PRO A 559 15.37 -56.64 -20.82
N TYR A 560 14.79 -57.84 -20.81
CA TYR A 560 15.53 -59.11 -20.90
C TYR A 560 16.23 -59.32 -22.25
N ASP A 561 15.80 -58.61 -23.29
CA ASP A 561 16.46 -58.61 -24.60
C ASP A 561 17.91 -58.09 -24.54
N THR A 562 18.26 -57.34 -23.49
CA THR A 562 19.63 -56.85 -23.27
C THR A 562 20.58 -57.94 -22.73
N GLY A 563 20.05 -59.09 -22.31
CA GLY A 563 20.84 -60.24 -21.84
C GLY A 563 21.68 -59.95 -20.59
N VAL A 564 21.35 -58.91 -19.82
CA VAL A 564 22.08 -58.54 -18.60
C VAL A 564 21.73 -59.50 -17.46
N SER A 565 22.74 -60.24 -17.00
CA SER A 565 22.62 -61.12 -15.84
C SER A 565 23.74 -60.87 -14.83
N GLN A 566 23.46 -61.14 -13.56
CA GLN A 566 24.34 -60.85 -12.44
C GLN A 566 24.16 -61.84 -11.30
N ARG A 567 25.18 -62.00 -10.48
CA ARG A 567 25.09 -62.64 -9.16
C ARG A 567 24.97 -61.55 -8.11
N VAL A 568 23.98 -61.65 -7.23
CA VAL A 568 23.76 -60.72 -6.12
C VAL A 568 23.92 -61.47 -4.82
N SER A 569 24.75 -60.95 -3.90
CA SER A 569 24.77 -61.37 -2.52
C SER A 569 24.51 -60.20 -1.57
N LEU A 570 23.68 -60.45 -0.56
CA LEU A 570 23.42 -59.53 0.53
C LEU A 570 23.89 -60.18 1.82
N HIS A 571 24.72 -59.50 2.58
CA HIS A 571 25.18 -60.01 3.88
C HIS A 571 25.08 -58.95 4.97
N ALA A 572 24.75 -59.40 6.17
CA ALA A 572 24.65 -58.56 7.36
C ALA A 572 25.90 -58.75 8.23
N ALA A 573 26.61 -57.66 8.50
CA ALA A 573 27.78 -57.61 9.36
C ALA A 573 27.54 -56.64 10.53
N PRO A 574 28.12 -56.87 11.73
CA PRO A 574 28.03 -55.92 12.84
C PRO A 574 28.57 -54.55 12.42
N ALA A 575 27.84 -53.46 12.72
CA ALA A 575 28.32 -52.11 12.46
C ALA A 575 29.48 -51.76 13.42
N GLU A 576 30.53 -51.09 12.93
CA GLU A 576 31.78 -50.84 13.67
C GLU A 576 31.59 -50.04 14.98
N GLU A 577 30.53 -49.24 15.09
CA GLU A 577 30.31 -48.32 16.22
C GLU A 577 29.25 -48.79 17.24
N GLU A 578 28.34 -49.72 16.90
CA GLU A 578 27.23 -50.16 17.78
C GLU A 578 27.00 -51.68 17.72
N HIS A 579 27.20 -52.37 18.85
CA HIS A 579 27.20 -53.84 18.93
C HIS A 579 25.83 -54.50 18.66
N ASP A 580 24.75 -53.72 18.63
CA ASP A 580 23.38 -54.20 18.46
C ASP A 580 22.76 -53.84 17.10
N LEU A 581 23.51 -53.12 16.26
CA LEU A 581 23.14 -52.80 14.89
C LEU A 581 24.01 -53.57 13.88
N TYR A 582 23.37 -54.04 12.82
CA TYR A 582 24.00 -54.69 11.68
C TYR A 582 23.90 -53.77 10.46
N ALA A 583 25.04 -53.56 9.80
CA ALA A 583 25.14 -52.95 8.49
C ALA A 583 24.86 -54.00 7.41
N VAL A 584 24.22 -53.57 6.33
CA VAL A 584 23.89 -54.44 5.19
C VAL A 584 24.85 -54.14 4.06
N TRP A 585 25.55 -55.16 3.60
CA TRP A 585 26.45 -55.05 2.47
C TRP A 585 25.83 -55.73 1.27
N VAL A 586 25.90 -55.04 0.13
CA VAL A 586 25.43 -55.56 -1.16
C VAL A 586 26.63 -55.77 -2.06
N HIS A 587 26.73 -56.98 -2.61
CA HIS A 587 27.72 -57.34 -3.61
C HIS A 587 27.00 -57.80 -4.87
N ILE A 588 27.31 -57.17 -6.01
CA ILE A 588 26.77 -57.51 -7.32
C ILE A 588 27.93 -57.78 -8.26
N TYR A 589 27.94 -58.97 -8.86
CA TYR A 589 28.93 -59.36 -9.85
C TYR A 589 28.25 -59.58 -11.21
N ARG A 590 28.71 -58.89 -12.26
CA ARG A 590 28.17 -59.02 -13.62
C ARG A 590 28.53 -60.40 -14.21
N LEU A 591 27.55 -61.12 -14.72
CA LEU A 591 27.74 -62.41 -15.41
C LEU A 591 27.65 -62.25 -16.95
N SER A 592 26.76 -61.39 -17.44
CA SER A 592 26.57 -61.12 -18.88
C SER A 592 25.95 -59.73 -19.14
N GLY A 593 25.97 -59.27 -20.41
CA GLY A 593 25.49 -57.95 -20.86
C GLY A 593 26.55 -56.85 -20.76
N ASP A 594 26.42 -55.70 -21.44
CA ASP A 594 27.46 -54.65 -21.41
C ASP A 594 27.50 -53.87 -20.07
N VAL A 595 28.67 -53.35 -19.69
CA VAL A 595 28.88 -52.66 -18.39
C VAL A 595 27.98 -51.44 -18.23
N ASP A 596 27.81 -50.65 -19.28
CA ASP A 596 27.00 -49.42 -19.23
C ASP A 596 25.51 -49.74 -19.04
N SER A 597 24.99 -50.74 -19.75
CA SER A 597 23.61 -51.23 -19.56
C SER A 597 23.45 -51.87 -18.19
N TRP A 598 24.41 -52.68 -17.73
CA TRP A 598 24.38 -53.29 -16.41
C TRP A 598 24.31 -52.25 -15.28
N GLN A 599 25.13 -51.19 -15.35
CA GLN A 599 25.09 -50.08 -14.39
C GLN A 599 23.74 -49.33 -14.41
N ARG A 600 23.23 -49.01 -15.61
CA ARG A 600 21.95 -48.30 -15.75
C ARG A 600 20.77 -49.12 -15.22
N LEU A 601 20.70 -50.40 -15.57
CA LEU A 601 19.59 -51.28 -15.17
C LEU A 601 19.61 -51.58 -13.67
N ASN A 602 20.79 -51.68 -13.06
CA ASN A 602 20.92 -51.89 -11.62
C ASN A 602 20.33 -50.75 -10.77
N ARG A 603 20.29 -49.51 -11.27
CA ARG A 603 19.60 -48.42 -10.54
C ARG A 603 18.15 -48.76 -10.25
N ARG A 604 17.46 -49.44 -11.17
CA ARG A 604 16.07 -49.87 -10.96
C ARG A 604 15.98 -51.01 -9.95
N PHE A 605 16.86 -52.00 -10.07
CA PHE A 605 16.96 -53.12 -9.13
C PHE A 605 17.21 -52.64 -7.70
N LEU A 606 18.22 -51.80 -7.49
CA LEU A 606 18.59 -51.27 -6.18
C LEU A 606 17.52 -50.36 -5.58
N ASN A 607 16.75 -49.65 -6.40
CA ASN A 607 15.58 -48.90 -5.94
C ASN A 607 14.44 -49.82 -5.47
N VAL A 608 14.22 -50.95 -6.14
CA VAL A 608 13.24 -51.96 -5.68
C VAL A 608 13.72 -52.57 -4.37
N LEU A 609 15.00 -52.94 -4.28
CA LEU A 609 15.60 -53.43 -3.05
C LEU A 609 15.40 -52.44 -1.90
N ARG A 610 15.74 -51.17 -2.11
CA ARG A 610 15.55 -50.09 -1.13
C ARG A 610 14.11 -49.98 -0.64
N LYS A 611 13.13 -50.11 -1.55
CA LYS A 611 11.71 -50.09 -1.18
C LYS A 611 11.37 -51.24 -0.23
N GLN A 612 11.93 -52.43 -0.42
CA GLN A 612 11.69 -53.56 0.48
C GLN A 612 12.22 -53.32 1.90
N PHE A 613 13.40 -52.72 2.04
CA PHE A 613 13.91 -52.30 3.35
C PHE A 613 13.02 -51.24 4.04
N LEU A 614 12.42 -50.34 3.26
CA LEU A 614 11.47 -49.35 3.79
C LEU A 614 10.14 -49.99 4.20
N VAL A 615 9.62 -50.93 3.40
CA VAL A 615 8.40 -51.68 3.73
C VAL A 615 8.60 -52.46 5.02
N TRP A 616 9.72 -53.17 5.19
CA TRP A 616 10.02 -53.90 6.41
C TRP A 616 9.95 -53.05 7.69
N ARG A 617 10.36 -51.77 7.63
CA ARG A 617 10.25 -50.86 8.77
C ARG A 617 8.81 -50.54 9.17
N THR A 618 7.86 -50.68 8.25
CA THR A 618 6.43 -50.43 8.47
C THR A 618 5.64 -51.68 8.86
N VAL A 619 6.27 -52.87 8.79
CA VAL A 619 5.64 -54.15 9.16
C VAL A 619 5.53 -54.25 10.68
N ASP A 620 4.37 -54.69 11.17
CA ASP A 620 4.09 -54.88 12.58
C ASP A 620 4.99 -55.98 13.21
N GLN A 621 5.26 -55.85 14.51
CA GLN A 621 6.18 -56.73 15.23
C GLN A 621 5.76 -58.21 15.18
N GLU A 622 4.46 -58.50 15.19
CA GLU A 622 3.91 -59.87 15.09
C GLU A 622 4.29 -60.53 13.75
N VAL A 623 4.20 -59.79 12.65
CA VAL A 623 4.55 -60.29 11.32
C VAL A 623 6.07 -60.48 11.20
N LYS A 624 6.87 -59.58 11.79
CA LYS A 624 8.33 -59.74 11.85
C LYS A 624 8.75 -61.01 12.59
N THR A 625 8.03 -61.39 13.65
CA THR A 625 8.29 -62.64 14.38
C THR A 625 7.97 -63.89 13.54
N VAL A 626 6.90 -63.86 12.74
CA VAL A 626 6.56 -64.97 11.82
C VAL A 626 7.69 -65.20 10.81
N TYR A 627 8.17 -64.15 10.15
CA TYR A 627 9.31 -64.27 9.23
C TYR A 627 10.60 -64.71 9.91
N ALA A 628 10.82 -64.33 11.18
CA ALA A 628 11.99 -64.79 11.93
C ALA A 628 11.92 -66.30 12.23
N ASP A 629 10.72 -66.83 12.52
CA ASP A 629 10.50 -68.25 12.73
C ASP A 629 10.66 -69.03 11.40
N GLU A 630 10.08 -68.54 10.30
CA GLU A 630 10.29 -69.10 8.95
C GLU A 630 11.77 -69.11 8.57
N GLY A 631 12.50 -68.04 8.86
CA GLY A 631 13.95 -67.97 8.60
C GLY A 631 14.75 -69.05 9.33
N ARG A 632 14.34 -69.45 10.55
CA ARG A 632 14.97 -70.57 11.27
C ARG A 632 14.70 -71.90 10.57
N GLU A 633 13.50 -72.10 10.04
CA GLU A 633 13.15 -73.30 9.27
C GLU A 633 13.93 -73.39 7.95
N MET A 634 14.05 -72.27 7.21
CA MET A 634 14.80 -72.20 5.96
C MET A 634 16.27 -72.61 6.14
N ILE A 635 16.90 -72.12 7.22
CA ILE A 635 18.30 -72.44 7.52
C ILE A 635 18.46 -73.89 8.03
N ALA A 636 17.47 -74.40 8.79
CA ALA A 636 17.47 -75.78 9.28
C ALA A 636 17.24 -76.81 8.16
N GLY A 637 16.43 -76.49 7.15
CA GLY A 637 16.15 -77.36 5.99
C GLY A 637 17.29 -77.42 4.96
N GLY A 638 18.18 -76.42 4.92
CA GLY A 638 19.27 -76.32 3.94
C GLY A 638 20.52 -77.17 4.21
N THR A 639 20.56 -78.00 5.27
CA THR A 639 21.72 -78.85 5.62
C THR A 639 21.55 -80.33 5.30
N GLY A 640 20.60 -80.71 4.44
CA GLY A 640 20.45 -82.12 4.04
C GLY A 640 19.73 -82.35 2.73
N GLU A 641 20.43 -82.25 1.61
CA GLU A 641 20.12 -83.10 0.44
C GLU A 641 21.38 -83.35 -0.40
N VAL A 642 22.05 -84.48 -0.10
CA VAL A 642 22.95 -85.15 -1.03
C VAL A 642 22.11 -86.21 -1.74
N VAL A 643 21.63 -85.90 -2.95
CA VAL A 643 21.12 -86.96 -3.84
C VAL A 643 22.30 -87.47 -4.66
N VAL A 644 22.72 -88.68 -4.29
CA VAL A 644 23.68 -89.50 -5.02
C VAL A 644 23.02 -90.00 -6.32
N GLU A 645 23.77 -89.85 -7.41
CA GLU A 645 23.58 -90.33 -8.78
C GLU A 645 23.18 -91.83 -8.87
N PRO A 646 22.61 -92.30 -10.01
CA PRO A 646 23.52 -92.96 -10.95
C PRO A 646 23.24 -92.73 -12.44
N ALA A 647 24.35 -92.81 -13.18
CA ALA A 647 24.52 -92.81 -14.62
C ALA A 647 23.65 -93.80 -15.42
N ARG A 648 23.30 -93.42 -16.66
CA ARG A 648 23.77 -94.05 -17.91
C ARG A 648 23.01 -93.56 -19.15
N ASP A 649 23.78 -92.95 -20.05
CA ASP A 649 24.10 -93.42 -21.41
C ASP A 649 23.03 -93.51 -22.52
N ALA A 650 23.53 -93.16 -23.71
CA ALA A 650 23.07 -93.44 -25.07
C ALA A 650 21.91 -92.64 -25.71
N GLY A 651 22.26 -91.91 -26.78
CA GLY A 651 21.60 -92.18 -28.08
C GLY A 651 20.86 -91.02 -28.76
N GLN A 652 21.55 -90.41 -29.73
CA GLN A 652 21.08 -89.91 -31.03
C GLN A 652 19.57 -89.77 -31.37
N VAL A 653 19.23 -88.54 -31.80
CA VAL A 653 18.46 -88.13 -33.00
C VAL A 653 17.00 -88.61 -33.14
N SER A 654 16.09 -87.62 -33.16
CA SER A 654 14.61 -87.68 -33.36
C SER A 654 13.79 -87.97 -32.12
#